data_AF-A0A1U7WIL4-F1
#
_entry.id   AF-A0A1U7WIL4-F1
#
_cell.length_a   1.000
_cell.length_b   1.000
_cell.length_c   1.000
_cell.angle_alpha   90.00
_cell.angle_beta   90.00
_cell.angle_gamma   90.00
#
_symmetry.space_group_name_H-M   'P 1'
#
loop_
_entity.id
_entity.type
_entity.pdbx_description
1 polymer ?
#
loop_
_entity_poly.entity_id
_entity_poly.type
_entity_poly.pdbx_seq_one_letter_code
_entity_poly.pdbx_strand_id
1 'polypeptide(L)'
;MGLYSNLYSKVVVVSKLPLPNYRFDLDDKRPQREVILPPGLPRQIDTFLGEYLSHKPMSVAVLSRSSSNGSITTDEGLFEQPELLPQSKASMENILWRRSMQMRAEQQTWQESPEGRKMLEFRSSLPAYKEKEAILSAISQNQVVIISGETGCGKTTQIPQFILESEIESARGAMCSIICTQPRRISAMTVSERIAAERGELLGETVGYKVRLEGVKGRDTHLLFCTTGILLRRLLIDRNLKGITHVIVDEIHERGINEDFLLIVLKDLIPRRPELRLILMSATLDAELFSSYFGGAPLVHIPGFTYPVRTHFLENILEMSGYRLTPDNQIDDYGQERTWKMNKQAPRKRKSQIASAVEDALRAADFKEFSPVTQESLSCWNPDCIGFNLIEHILCHICENERPGAVLVFMTGWDDINSLKDKLQCHPILGNTSRVLLLACHGSMASTEQRLIFDKPEDGVRKIVLATNIAETSITIDDVVYVIDCGKAKETSYDALNNTPCLLPTWISKVSARQRRGRAGRVQPGECYHLYPRCVYDAFADYQLPEILRTPLQSLCLQIKSLKLGSISEFLSRALQSPELLAVQKAIEYLKIIGALDESENLTVLGRYLTMLPMEPKLGKMLILGATLNCLEPILTIVAGLSVRDPFLTPLDKKDLADAAKAHFSRDYSDHLALVRAYEGWRDAERDLAGYEYCWKNFLSAQSMKAIDSLRREFYSLLKDTGLVDSNNTIYNSWSYDEHLLRGIICYGLYPGICSVLHNEKSFSLKTMEDGQVLLHSNSINARDSRIPYPWLIFNEKIKVNSVFLRDSTAISDSVLLLFGGTISKGEVDGHLKMLGGYLEFFMSPTIAEMYRSLRRELDELIHTKLLNPRMDVHSYHELLSAIRLLISEDQCGGRFVFSRQVLLTSKPCAAAAPPAPMSRTESGPGGENSKSQLQTLLNRAGYATPTYKTRQLNNNQFQATVEFNGMQIMGRPCNNKKQAEKDAAAEALQWLLEGHRAGPDYIERMSLILKKSKTA
;
A
#
# COMPACT_ATOMS: atom_id res chain seq x y z
N MET A 1 -9.59 40.97 2.17
CA MET A 1 -10.84 40.18 2.03
C MET A 1 -10.66 38.68 2.31
N GLY A 2 -9.44 38.15 2.51
CA GLY A 2 -9.25 36.72 2.79
C GLY A 2 -9.72 35.80 1.65
N LEU A 3 -9.89 36.34 0.45
CA LEU A 3 -10.38 35.61 -0.72
C LEU A 3 -9.19 35.04 -1.46
N TYR A 4 -9.14 33.72 -1.55
CA TYR A 4 -8.25 32.98 -2.42
C TYR A 4 -8.96 32.78 -3.75
N SER A 5 -8.43 33.35 -4.82
CA SER A 5 -8.99 33.23 -6.17
C SER A 5 -8.04 32.45 -7.06
N ASN A 6 -8.55 31.41 -7.73
CA ASN A 6 -7.82 30.69 -8.76
C ASN A 6 -8.59 30.72 -10.08
N LEU A 7 -7.86 30.96 -11.17
CA LEU A 7 -8.40 31.14 -12.51
C LEU A 7 -8.29 29.82 -13.28
N TYR A 8 -9.42 29.19 -13.55
CA TYR A 8 -9.52 28.10 -14.53
C TYR A 8 -9.89 28.70 -15.89
N SER A 9 -9.65 27.97 -16.97
CA SER A 9 -9.79 28.44 -18.36
C SER A 9 -11.08 29.24 -18.65
N LYS A 10 -12.17 29.03 -17.90
CA LYS A 10 -13.43 29.81 -18.01
C LYS A 10 -14.15 30.15 -16.69
N VAL A 11 -13.62 29.79 -15.52
CA VAL A 11 -14.31 30.00 -14.23
C VAL A 11 -13.32 30.51 -13.20
N VAL A 12 -13.72 31.55 -12.47
CA VAL A 12 -12.99 32.05 -11.31
C VAL A 12 -13.66 31.49 -10.07
N VAL A 13 -12.98 30.57 -9.38
CA VAL A 13 -13.45 30.07 -8.08
C VAL A 13 -12.79 30.91 -7.00
N VAL A 14 -13.62 31.55 -6.18
CA VAL A 14 -13.18 32.39 -5.09
C VAL A 14 -13.67 31.80 -3.79
N SER A 15 -12.75 31.47 -2.88
CA SER A 15 -13.07 30.92 -1.57
C SER A 15 -12.48 31.80 -0.47
N LYS A 16 -13.21 31.96 0.64
CA LYS A 16 -12.71 32.63 1.85
C LYS A 16 -11.74 31.76 2.67
N LEU A 17 -11.64 30.48 2.33
CA LEU A 17 -10.73 29.49 2.92
C LEU A 17 -9.92 28.83 1.80
N PRO A 18 -8.65 28.41 2.01
CA PRO A 18 -7.97 27.56 1.05
C PRO A 18 -8.87 26.36 0.75
N LEU A 19 -9.18 26.05 -0.52
CA LEU A 19 -9.94 24.85 -0.86
C LEU A 19 -9.10 23.65 -0.41
N PRO A 20 -9.45 22.97 0.71
CA PRO A 20 -8.61 21.91 1.23
C PRO A 20 -8.63 20.79 0.20
N ASN A 21 -7.45 20.26 -0.13
CA ASN A 21 -7.30 19.05 -0.95
C ASN A 21 -7.69 19.19 -2.44
N TYR A 22 -7.81 20.42 -2.97
CA TYR A 22 -8.10 20.65 -4.39
C TYR A 22 -6.81 20.71 -5.26
N ARG A 23 -6.75 19.90 -6.33
CA ARG A 23 -5.58 19.79 -7.23
C ARG A 23 -5.85 20.40 -8.60
N PHE A 24 -5.68 21.72 -8.71
CA PHE A 24 -5.91 22.47 -9.96
C PHE A 24 -4.99 22.02 -11.11
N ASP A 25 -3.81 21.50 -10.77
CA ASP A 25 -2.83 21.00 -11.74
C ASP A 25 -3.31 19.76 -12.51
N LEU A 26 -4.39 19.11 -12.03
CA LEU A 26 -5.01 17.95 -12.66
C LEU A 26 -6.25 18.28 -13.50
N ASP A 27 -6.77 19.52 -13.46
CA ASP A 27 -8.06 19.87 -14.10
C ASP A 27 -7.97 20.07 -15.61
N ASP A 28 -6.99 20.82 -16.09
CA ASP A 28 -6.87 21.20 -17.51
C ASP A 28 -6.42 20.05 -18.45
N LYS A 29 -6.25 18.83 -17.92
CA LYS A 29 -5.62 17.69 -18.62
C LYS A 29 -6.37 16.37 -18.49
N ARG A 30 -7.65 16.40 -18.07
CA ARG A 30 -8.44 15.18 -17.87
C ARG A 30 -8.86 14.59 -19.23
N PRO A 31 -8.44 13.35 -19.54
CA PRO A 31 -8.81 12.72 -20.80
C PRO A 31 -10.24 12.18 -20.73
N GLN A 32 -11.09 12.61 -21.66
CA GLN A 32 -12.44 12.08 -21.88
C GLN A 32 -12.37 10.93 -22.89
N ARG A 33 -13.18 9.88 -22.75
CA ARG A 33 -13.12 8.71 -23.64
C ARG A 33 -14.29 8.71 -24.63
N GLU A 34 -14.00 8.74 -25.93
CA GLU A 34 -14.98 8.32 -26.95
C GLU A 34 -14.99 6.80 -27.01
N VAL A 35 -16.16 6.17 -26.91
CA VAL A 35 -16.33 4.71 -26.98
C VAL A 35 -17.04 4.36 -28.28
N ILE A 36 -16.41 3.49 -29.07
CA ILE A 36 -16.91 3.04 -30.38
C ILE A 36 -16.83 1.52 -30.40
N LEU A 37 -17.99 0.88 -30.64
CA LEU A 37 -18.10 -0.57 -30.80
C LEU A 37 -18.21 -0.96 -32.27
N PRO A 38 -17.81 -2.19 -32.66
CA PRO A 38 -17.99 -2.70 -34.01
C PRO A 38 -19.44 -2.62 -34.50
N PRO A 39 -19.68 -2.30 -35.78
CA PRO A 39 -21.03 -2.25 -36.34
C PRO A 39 -21.67 -3.64 -36.30
N GLY A 40 -22.92 -3.72 -35.82
CA GLY A 40 -23.68 -4.97 -35.71
C GLY A 40 -23.60 -5.66 -34.33
N LEU A 41 -22.51 -5.47 -33.58
CA LEU A 41 -22.36 -6.02 -32.23
C LEU A 41 -23.48 -5.58 -31.25
N PRO A 42 -23.87 -4.28 -31.18
CA PRO A 42 -24.98 -3.87 -30.31
C PRO A 42 -26.30 -4.59 -30.61
N ARG A 43 -26.60 -4.88 -31.89
CA ARG A 43 -27.84 -5.57 -32.28
C ARG A 43 -27.86 -7.03 -31.80
N GLN A 44 -26.73 -7.71 -31.84
CA GLN A 44 -26.60 -9.09 -31.34
C GLN A 44 -26.78 -9.12 -29.82
N ILE A 45 -26.17 -8.17 -29.11
CA ILE A 45 -26.31 -8.02 -27.66
C ILE A 45 -27.75 -7.72 -27.27
N ASP A 46 -28.42 -6.80 -27.97
CA ASP A 46 -29.83 -6.48 -27.74
C ASP A 46 -30.74 -7.71 -27.96
N THR A 47 -30.36 -8.62 -28.86
CA THR A 47 -31.09 -9.88 -29.09
C THR A 47 -31.00 -10.79 -27.87
N PHE A 48 -29.77 -11.09 -27.40
CA PHE A 48 -29.57 -11.90 -26.18
C PHE A 48 -30.20 -11.26 -24.94
N LEU A 49 -30.08 -9.95 -24.80
CA LEU A 49 -30.67 -9.21 -23.68
C LEU A 49 -32.20 -9.23 -23.74
N GLY A 50 -32.77 -9.10 -24.93
CA GLY A 50 -34.22 -9.23 -25.17
C GLY A 50 -34.74 -10.62 -24.82
N GLU A 51 -34.03 -11.67 -25.23
CA GLU A 51 -34.35 -13.06 -24.86
C GLU A 51 -34.32 -13.25 -23.35
N TYR A 52 -33.24 -12.83 -22.67
CA TYR A 52 -33.13 -12.87 -21.22
C TYR A 52 -34.29 -12.15 -20.53
N LEU A 53 -34.60 -10.92 -20.94
CA LEU A 53 -35.68 -10.12 -20.35
C LEU A 53 -37.07 -10.74 -20.60
N SER A 54 -37.25 -11.47 -21.70
CA SER A 54 -38.50 -12.18 -22.00
C SER A 54 -38.70 -13.43 -21.15
N HIS A 55 -37.60 -14.09 -20.77
CA HIS A 55 -37.61 -15.27 -19.90
C HIS A 55 -37.53 -14.92 -18.41
N LYS A 56 -37.23 -13.67 -18.06
CA LYS A 56 -37.18 -13.18 -16.67
C LYS A 56 -38.58 -13.32 -16.05
N PRO A 57 -38.78 -14.17 -15.03
CA PRO A 57 -40.05 -14.19 -14.32
C PRO A 57 -40.30 -12.82 -13.71
N MET A 58 -41.51 -12.25 -13.88
CA MET A 58 -41.87 -10.99 -13.24
C MET A 58 -41.66 -11.12 -11.73
N SER A 59 -40.60 -10.50 -11.22
CA SER A 59 -40.38 -10.40 -9.78
C SER A 59 -41.48 -9.54 -9.19
N VAL A 60 -42.29 -10.14 -8.31
CA VAL A 60 -43.29 -9.45 -7.51
C VAL A 60 -42.59 -8.35 -6.72
N ALA A 61 -43.10 -7.14 -6.82
CA ALA A 61 -42.71 -6.02 -5.97
C ALA A 61 -42.79 -6.43 -4.49
N VAL A 62 -41.64 -6.63 -3.84
CA VAL A 62 -41.57 -6.65 -2.38
C VAL A 62 -41.29 -5.22 -1.93
N LEU A 63 -42.33 -4.40 -1.94
CA LEU A 63 -42.44 -3.21 -1.09
C LEU A 63 -43.28 -3.62 0.12
N SER A 64 -42.68 -3.63 1.32
CA SER A 64 -43.21 -3.02 2.55
C SER A 64 -42.55 -3.58 3.80
N ARG A 65 -42.08 -2.64 4.63
CA ARG A 65 -41.83 -2.71 6.09
C ARG A 65 -42.37 -3.96 6.78
N SER A 66 -41.47 -4.75 7.37
CA SER A 66 -41.76 -5.54 8.56
C SER A 66 -40.62 -5.37 9.56
N SER A 67 -40.93 -4.62 10.63
CA SER A 67 -40.31 -4.77 11.92
C SER A 67 -40.65 -6.15 12.47
N SER A 68 -39.69 -7.07 12.46
CA SER A 68 -39.76 -8.27 13.29
C SER A 68 -38.36 -8.82 13.52
N ASN A 69 -37.98 -8.88 14.79
CA ASN A 69 -36.86 -9.65 15.32
C ASN A 69 -36.95 -11.10 14.82
N GLY A 70 -36.15 -11.43 13.81
CA GLY A 70 -35.88 -12.81 13.41
C GLY A 70 -34.42 -13.10 13.67
N SER A 71 -34.12 -13.80 14.77
CA SER A 71 -32.80 -14.35 15.04
C SER A 71 -32.47 -15.40 13.98
N ILE A 72 -31.52 -15.07 13.10
CA ILE A 72 -30.86 -16.09 12.27
C ILE A 72 -30.00 -16.91 13.22
N THR A 73 -30.38 -18.17 13.41
CA THR A 73 -29.59 -19.22 14.04
C THR A 73 -28.31 -19.40 13.22
N THR A 74 -27.20 -18.97 13.79
CA THR A 74 -25.85 -19.30 13.32
C THR A 74 -25.62 -20.79 13.59
N ASP A 75 -25.50 -21.58 12.52
CA ASP A 75 -25.03 -22.96 12.62
C ASP A 75 -23.57 -22.92 13.05
N GLU A 76 -23.33 -23.41 14.26
CA GLU A 76 -22.04 -23.42 14.94
C GLU A 76 -21.17 -24.53 14.37
N GLY A 77 -20.00 -24.18 13.84
CA GLY A 77 -19.02 -25.18 13.46
C GLY A 77 -17.75 -24.55 12.93
N LEU A 78 -16.85 -24.14 13.83
CA LEU A 78 -15.39 -24.04 13.63
C LEU A 78 -14.66 -23.48 14.88
N PHE A 79 -15.11 -23.88 16.07
CA PHE A 79 -14.28 -24.07 17.25
C PHE A 79 -14.95 -25.22 18.00
N GLU A 80 -14.24 -26.31 18.26
CA GLU A 80 -14.76 -27.38 19.13
C GLU A 80 -15.26 -26.76 20.43
N GLN A 81 -16.58 -26.74 20.61
CA GLN A 81 -17.19 -26.63 21.92
C GLN A 81 -16.91 -27.96 22.64
N PRO A 82 -16.40 -27.95 23.88
CA PRO A 82 -16.64 -29.08 24.75
C PRO A 82 -18.14 -29.08 25.07
N GLU A 83 -18.90 -30.02 24.52
CA GLU A 83 -20.20 -30.38 25.06
C GLU A 83 -20.00 -30.79 26.52
N LEU A 84 -20.47 -29.93 27.43
CA LEU A 84 -20.72 -30.32 28.81
C LEU A 84 -22.23 -30.20 29.04
N LEU A 85 -22.87 -31.37 29.14
CA LEU A 85 -24.13 -31.56 29.85
C LEU A 85 -24.12 -30.73 31.15
N PRO A 86 -25.26 -30.23 31.66
CA PRO A 86 -25.31 -29.37 32.84
C PRO A 86 -24.93 -30.17 34.09
N GLN A 87 -23.62 -30.33 34.32
CA GLN A 87 -23.03 -30.74 35.58
C GLN A 87 -23.08 -29.52 36.51
N SER A 88 -23.53 -29.71 37.75
CA SER A 88 -23.69 -28.61 38.71
C SER A 88 -22.41 -27.78 38.84
N LYS A 89 -22.51 -26.46 39.07
CA LYS A 89 -21.34 -25.57 39.29
C LYS A 89 -20.32 -26.16 40.27
N ALA A 90 -20.81 -26.81 41.33
CA ALA A 90 -20.00 -27.51 42.33
C ALA A 90 -19.20 -28.70 41.75
N SER A 91 -19.74 -29.42 40.76
CA SER A 91 -19.03 -30.52 40.09
C SER A 91 -17.90 -30.00 39.21
N MET A 92 -18.14 -28.90 38.49
CA MET A 92 -17.13 -28.25 37.65
C MET A 92 -16.01 -27.63 38.50
N GLU A 93 -16.34 -26.98 39.62
CA GLU A 93 -15.34 -26.49 40.58
C GLU A 93 -14.48 -27.61 41.17
N ASN A 94 -15.07 -28.77 41.50
CA ASN A 94 -14.33 -29.93 41.97
C ASN A 94 -13.38 -30.52 40.90
N ILE A 95 -13.80 -30.54 39.63
CA ILE A 95 -12.96 -30.98 38.51
C ILE A 95 -11.78 -30.03 38.32
N LEU A 96 -12.04 -28.72 38.30
CA LEU A 96 -11.00 -27.69 38.16
C LEU A 96 -10.04 -27.72 39.35
N TRP A 97 -10.52 -27.90 40.58
CA TRP A 97 -9.68 -28.01 41.76
C TRP A 97 -8.75 -29.24 41.69
N ARG A 98 -9.26 -30.41 41.30
CA ARG A 98 -8.43 -31.61 41.10
C ARG A 98 -7.36 -31.39 40.04
N ARG A 99 -7.72 -30.75 38.91
CA ARG A 99 -6.76 -30.43 37.85
C ARG A 99 -5.71 -29.44 38.32
N SER A 100 -6.08 -28.40 39.08
CA SER A 100 -5.12 -27.46 39.68
C SER A 100 -4.13 -28.16 40.62
N MET A 101 -4.58 -29.12 41.42
CA MET A 101 -3.70 -29.91 42.29
C MET A 101 -2.74 -30.79 41.49
N GLN A 102 -3.21 -31.37 40.38
CA GLN A 102 -2.36 -32.14 39.47
C GLN A 102 -1.28 -31.25 38.83
N MET A 103 -1.65 -30.10 38.27
CA MET A 103 -0.71 -29.15 37.67
C MET A 103 0.37 -28.72 38.67
N ARG A 104 0.00 -28.55 39.95
CA ARG A 104 0.96 -28.22 41.02
C ARG A 104 1.95 -29.35 41.27
N ALA A 105 1.50 -30.60 41.30
CA ALA A 105 2.37 -31.76 41.47
C ALA A 105 3.32 -31.96 40.27
N GLU A 106 2.81 -31.79 39.04
CA GLU A 106 3.60 -31.85 37.80
C GLU A 106 4.68 -30.77 37.80
N GLN A 107 4.33 -29.52 38.16
CA GLN A 107 5.28 -28.42 38.27
C GLN A 107 6.37 -28.69 39.30
N GLN A 108 6.02 -29.18 40.49
CA GLN A 108 7.01 -29.52 41.54
C GLN A 108 7.96 -30.63 41.07
N THR A 109 7.42 -31.67 40.43
CA THR A 109 8.21 -32.80 39.90
C THR A 109 9.22 -32.32 38.86
N TRP A 110 8.80 -31.44 37.93
CA TRP A 110 9.72 -30.85 36.95
C TRP A 110 10.79 -29.98 37.61
N GLN A 111 10.41 -29.10 38.54
CA GLN A 111 11.36 -28.21 39.23
C GLN A 111 12.42 -28.97 40.04
N GLU A 112 12.07 -30.13 40.59
CA GLU A 112 12.98 -30.98 41.35
C GLU A 112 13.96 -31.78 40.47
N SER A 113 13.65 -31.97 39.19
CA SER A 113 14.49 -32.68 38.22
C SER A 113 15.83 -31.97 37.95
N PRO A 114 16.90 -32.70 37.54
CA PRO A 114 18.18 -32.09 37.20
C PRO A 114 18.08 -31.03 36.09
N GLU A 115 17.29 -31.32 35.05
CA GLU A 115 17.05 -30.43 33.92
C GLU A 115 16.26 -29.18 34.36
N GLY A 116 15.22 -29.37 35.17
CA GLY A 116 14.42 -28.27 35.73
C GLY A 116 15.23 -27.34 36.62
N ARG A 117 16.10 -27.86 37.50
CA ARG A 117 16.99 -27.04 38.34
C ARG A 117 17.94 -26.18 37.50
N LYS A 118 18.58 -26.78 36.49
CA LYS A 118 19.46 -26.05 35.57
C LYS A 118 18.72 -24.94 34.83
N MET A 119 17.47 -25.20 34.43
CA MET A 119 16.63 -24.20 33.77
C MET A 119 16.21 -23.07 34.73
N LEU A 120 15.87 -23.40 35.98
CA LEU A 120 15.56 -22.41 37.02
C LEU A 120 16.77 -21.53 37.34
N GLU A 121 17.98 -22.09 37.42
CA GLU A 121 19.22 -21.31 37.57
C GLU A 121 19.37 -20.30 36.42
N PHE A 122 19.17 -20.75 35.17
CA PHE A 122 19.18 -19.85 34.01
C PHE A 122 18.11 -18.76 34.12
N ARG A 123 16.85 -19.12 34.42
CA ARG A 123 15.74 -18.15 34.55
C ARG A 123 16.01 -17.14 35.68
N SER A 124 16.61 -17.57 36.79
CA SER A 124 16.95 -16.72 37.92
C SER A 124 18.03 -15.67 37.61
N SER A 125 18.84 -15.91 36.57
CA SER A 125 19.85 -14.94 36.12
C SER A 125 19.24 -13.76 35.36
N LEU A 126 18.02 -13.90 34.83
CA LEU A 126 17.35 -12.85 34.05
C LEU A 126 16.88 -11.69 34.94
N PRO A 127 16.99 -10.42 34.50
CA PRO A 127 16.57 -9.26 35.29
C PRO A 127 15.09 -9.29 35.72
N ALA A 128 14.19 -9.79 34.86
CA ALA A 128 12.77 -9.91 35.19
C ALA A 128 12.50 -10.81 36.41
N TYR A 129 13.37 -11.79 36.68
CA TYR A 129 13.20 -12.69 37.83
C TYR A 129 13.41 -11.97 39.17
N LYS A 130 14.33 -10.99 39.20
CA LYS A 130 14.59 -10.18 40.41
C LYS A 130 13.39 -9.33 40.81
N GLU A 131 12.60 -8.91 39.82
CA GLU A 131 11.39 -8.10 40.00
C GLU A 131 10.10 -8.95 40.07
N LYS A 132 10.21 -10.30 40.13
CA LYS A 132 9.06 -11.23 40.08
C LYS A 132 7.96 -10.86 41.08
N GLU A 133 8.32 -10.67 42.35
CA GLU A 133 7.37 -10.37 43.43
C GLU A 133 6.69 -9.01 43.26
N ALA A 134 7.45 -7.99 42.84
CA ALA A 134 6.90 -6.67 42.57
C ALA A 134 5.89 -6.69 41.41
N ILE A 135 6.20 -7.43 40.34
CA ILE A 135 5.32 -7.62 39.18
C ILE A 135 4.02 -8.33 39.59
N LEU A 136 4.11 -9.47 40.30
CA LEU A 136 2.95 -10.22 40.75
C LEU A 136 2.07 -9.42 41.71
N SER A 137 2.68 -8.70 42.65
CA SER A 137 1.96 -7.79 43.55
C SER A 137 1.19 -6.72 42.77
N ALA A 138 1.84 -6.05 41.81
CA ALA A 138 1.20 -5.03 40.99
C ALA A 138 0.00 -5.58 40.20
N ILE A 139 0.14 -6.76 39.58
CA ILE A 139 -0.92 -7.43 38.80
C ILE A 139 -2.10 -7.83 39.70
N SER A 140 -1.84 -8.30 40.92
CA SER A 140 -2.90 -8.69 41.86
C SER A 140 -3.72 -7.49 42.35
N GLN A 141 -3.06 -6.34 42.58
CA GLN A 141 -3.67 -5.14 43.16
C GLN A 141 -4.37 -4.26 42.13
N ASN A 142 -3.97 -4.33 40.86
CA ASN A 142 -4.44 -3.41 39.82
C ASN A 142 -5.04 -4.17 38.64
N GLN A 143 -6.11 -3.61 38.06
CA GLN A 143 -6.75 -4.24 36.91
C GLN A 143 -5.91 -4.10 35.63
N VAL A 144 -5.23 -2.96 35.47
CA VAL A 144 -4.32 -2.68 34.36
C VAL A 144 -2.93 -2.40 34.93
N VAL A 145 -1.90 -3.03 34.38
CA VAL A 145 -0.49 -2.80 34.77
C VAL A 145 0.36 -2.63 33.52
N ILE A 146 1.30 -1.68 33.55
CA ILE A 146 2.26 -1.48 32.49
C ILE A 146 3.63 -1.92 32.97
N ILE A 147 4.28 -2.77 32.20
CA ILE A 147 5.61 -3.29 32.49
C ILE A 147 6.57 -2.81 31.41
N SER A 148 7.53 -1.99 31.80
CA SER A 148 8.59 -1.51 30.92
C SER A 148 9.91 -2.21 31.24
N GLY A 149 10.76 -2.39 30.25
CA GLY A 149 12.13 -2.86 30.46
C GLY A 149 12.82 -3.16 29.14
N GLU A 150 14.14 -3.05 29.07
CA GLU A 150 14.86 -3.15 27.79
C GLU A 150 14.74 -4.54 27.13
N THR A 151 15.12 -4.65 25.86
CA THR A 151 15.19 -5.96 25.17
C THR A 151 16.17 -6.88 25.90
N GLY A 152 15.81 -8.16 26.09
CA GLY A 152 16.66 -9.13 26.76
C GLY A 152 16.47 -9.24 28.28
N CYS A 153 15.66 -8.37 28.91
CA CYS A 153 15.40 -8.48 30.35
C CYS A 153 14.48 -9.65 30.75
N GLY A 154 13.85 -10.33 29.78
CA GLY A 154 13.02 -11.52 30.01
C GLY A 154 11.50 -11.29 30.08
N LYS A 155 10.98 -10.09 29.77
CA LYS A 155 9.53 -9.76 29.84
C LYS A 155 8.63 -10.81 29.19
N THR A 156 8.81 -10.99 27.87
CA THR A 156 7.97 -11.82 27.02
C THR A 156 7.95 -13.29 27.42
N THR A 157 9.08 -13.84 27.86
CA THR A 157 9.17 -15.25 28.24
C THR A 157 8.79 -15.49 29.70
N GLN A 158 9.12 -14.57 30.61
CA GLN A 158 9.02 -14.83 32.05
C GLN A 158 7.71 -14.35 32.68
N ILE A 159 7.18 -13.18 32.30
CA ILE A 159 5.99 -12.61 32.95
C ILE A 159 4.75 -13.51 32.82
N PRO A 160 4.42 -14.06 31.63
CA PRO A 160 3.28 -14.99 31.52
C PRO A 160 3.48 -16.25 32.38
N GLN A 161 4.72 -16.75 32.49
CA GLN A 161 5.05 -17.88 33.35
C GLN A 161 4.88 -17.54 34.83
N PHE A 162 5.33 -16.37 35.29
CA PHE A 162 5.18 -15.96 36.69
C PHE A 162 3.71 -15.93 37.12
N ILE A 163 2.82 -15.41 36.26
CA ILE A 163 1.38 -15.37 36.53
C ILE A 163 0.82 -16.79 36.63
N LEU A 164 1.14 -17.65 35.65
CA LEU A 164 0.64 -19.03 35.63
C LEU A 164 1.17 -19.84 36.82
N GLU A 165 2.46 -19.76 37.11
CA GLU A 165 3.12 -20.44 38.24
C GLU A 165 2.53 -20.01 39.59
N SER A 166 2.30 -18.72 39.79
CA SER A 166 1.67 -18.18 41.01
C SER A 166 0.24 -18.69 41.22
N GLU A 167 -0.54 -18.77 40.13
CA GLU A 167 -1.89 -19.34 40.17
C GLU A 167 -1.87 -20.87 40.40
N ILE A 168 -0.89 -21.59 39.84
CA ILE A 168 -0.68 -23.04 40.10
C ILE A 168 -0.31 -23.27 41.58
N GLU A 169 0.62 -22.49 42.13
CA GLU A 169 1.02 -22.56 43.54
C GLU A 169 -0.15 -22.26 44.47
N SER A 170 -1.03 -21.34 44.07
CA SER A 170 -2.28 -21.00 44.75
C SER A 170 -3.42 -22.00 44.54
N ALA A 171 -3.17 -23.15 43.90
CA ALA A 171 -4.17 -24.17 43.56
C ALA A 171 -5.34 -23.67 42.67
N ARG A 172 -5.10 -22.63 41.87
CA ARG A 172 -6.02 -22.06 40.89
C ARG A 172 -5.54 -22.20 39.44
N GLY A 173 -4.48 -22.98 39.20
CA GLY A 173 -3.87 -23.18 37.89
C GLY A 173 -4.85 -23.53 36.76
N ALA A 174 -5.79 -24.46 37.01
CA ALA A 174 -6.78 -24.87 36.00
C ALA A 174 -7.84 -23.80 35.71
N MET A 175 -8.00 -22.80 36.59
CA MET A 175 -8.89 -21.67 36.39
C MET A 175 -8.19 -20.51 35.66
N CYS A 176 -6.86 -20.51 35.61
CA CYS A 176 -6.08 -19.47 34.96
C CYS A 176 -6.08 -19.69 33.45
N SER A 177 -6.40 -18.64 32.68
CA SER A 177 -6.29 -18.66 31.23
C SER A 177 -5.75 -17.32 30.75
N ILE A 178 -4.56 -17.38 30.15
CA ILE A 178 -3.76 -16.23 29.74
C ILE A 178 -3.69 -16.21 28.21
N ILE A 179 -3.99 -15.06 27.62
CA ILE A 179 -3.70 -14.78 26.22
C ILE A 179 -2.58 -13.74 26.17
N CYS A 180 -1.50 -14.05 25.46
CA CYS A 180 -0.42 -13.11 25.21
C CYS A 180 -0.36 -12.80 23.71
N THR A 181 -0.58 -11.53 23.33
CA THR A 181 -0.50 -11.11 21.94
C THR A 181 0.91 -10.74 21.55
N GLN A 182 1.32 -11.16 20.35
CA GLN A 182 2.58 -10.82 19.72
C GLN A 182 2.31 -10.11 18.38
N PRO A 183 3.08 -9.08 18.00
CA PRO A 183 2.87 -8.38 16.73
C PRO A 183 3.17 -9.28 15.52
N ARG A 184 4.05 -10.28 15.68
CA ARG A 184 4.57 -11.11 14.58
C ARG A 184 4.27 -12.59 14.77
N ARG A 185 3.98 -13.27 13.66
CA ARG A 185 3.72 -14.73 13.64
C ARG A 185 4.89 -15.54 14.20
N ILE A 186 6.10 -15.26 13.72
CA ILE A 186 7.32 -15.96 14.14
C ILE A 186 7.54 -15.79 15.65
N SER A 187 7.35 -14.58 16.19
CA SER A 187 7.49 -14.33 17.63
C SER A 187 6.50 -15.16 18.45
N ALA A 188 5.22 -15.23 18.05
CA ALA A 188 4.24 -16.07 18.75
C ALA A 188 4.66 -17.55 18.79
N MET A 189 5.19 -18.06 17.68
CA MET A 189 5.64 -19.46 17.57
C MET A 189 6.89 -19.71 18.42
N THR A 190 7.98 -18.98 18.18
CA THR A 190 9.27 -19.23 18.82
C THR A 190 9.24 -18.96 20.32
N VAL A 191 8.48 -17.95 20.78
CA VAL A 191 8.28 -17.70 22.21
C VAL A 191 7.53 -18.85 22.86
N SER A 192 6.48 -19.36 22.23
CA SER A 192 5.70 -20.48 22.78
C SER A 192 6.54 -21.78 22.86
N GLU A 193 7.32 -22.09 21.82
CA GLU A 193 8.26 -23.22 21.79
C GLU A 193 9.32 -23.09 22.89
N ARG A 194 9.88 -21.88 23.04
CA ARG A 194 10.87 -21.59 24.07
C ARG A 194 10.29 -21.78 25.47
N ILE A 195 9.10 -21.27 25.74
CA ILE A 195 8.47 -21.38 27.06
C ILE A 195 8.09 -22.84 27.37
N ALA A 196 7.57 -23.58 26.39
CA ALA A 196 7.30 -25.02 26.56
C ALA A 196 8.58 -25.77 26.95
N ALA A 197 9.71 -25.48 26.28
CA ALA A 197 11.01 -26.05 26.64
C ALA A 197 11.52 -25.61 28.03
N GLU A 198 11.29 -24.36 28.45
CA GLU A 198 11.64 -23.88 29.80
C GLU A 198 10.82 -24.58 30.91
N ARG A 199 9.64 -25.08 30.56
CA ARG A 199 8.71 -25.79 31.45
C ARG A 199 8.83 -27.32 31.37
N GLY A 200 9.70 -27.86 30.51
CA GLY A 200 9.89 -29.30 30.34
C GLY A 200 8.69 -30.01 29.72
N GLU A 201 7.84 -29.29 28.98
CA GLU A 201 6.61 -29.81 28.38
C GLU A 201 6.65 -29.74 26.85
N LEU A 202 5.76 -30.50 26.20
CA LEU A 202 5.54 -30.38 24.76
C LEU A 202 4.60 -29.21 24.45
N LEU A 203 4.86 -28.55 23.34
CA LEU A 203 3.97 -27.52 22.84
C LEU A 203 2.56 -28.08 22.60
N GLY A 204 1.54 -27.40 23.11
CA GLY A 204 0.14 -27.84 23.07
C GLY A 204 -0.37 -28.40 24.39
N GLU A 205 0.49 -28.63 25.38
CA GLU A 205 0.11 -28.92 26.77
C GLU A 205 -0.35 -27.63 27.45
N THR A 206 0.39 -27.09 28.43
CA THR A 206 -0.04 -25.86 29.14
C THR A 206 0.23 -24.61 28.31
N VAL A 207 1.23 -24.65 27.43
CA VAL A 207 1.62 -23.57 26.51
C VAL A 207 1.27 -23.93 25.06
N GLY A 208 0.68 -22.99 24.34
CA GLY A 208 0.41 -23.15 22.91
C GLY A 208 0.45 -21.82 22.15
N TYR A 209 0.30 -21.90 20.83
CA TYR A 209 0.16 -20.72 19.99
C TYR A 209 -0.98 -20.83 18.98
N LYS A 210 -1.52 -19.68 18.57
CA LYS A 210 -2.43 -19.57 17.44
C LYS A 210 -2.07 -18.36 16.58
N VAL A 211 -1.69 -18.62 15.34
CA VAL A 211 -1.48 -17.60 14.31
C VAL A 211 -2.42 -17.86 13.13
N ARG A 212 -2.37 -17.02 12.10
CA ARG A 212 -3.13 -17.29 10.88
C ARG A 212 -2.59 -18.56 10.21
N LEU A 213 -3.50 -19.43 9.75
CA LEU A 213 -3.24 -20.73 9.09
C LEU A 213 -2.69 -21.85 9.98
N GLU A 214 -2.25 -21.54 11.19
CA GLU A 214 -1.41 -22.45 11.96
C GLU A 214 -1.64 -22.25 13.46
N GLY A 215 -1.56 -23.32 14.24
CA GLY A 215 -1.59 -23.22 15.68
C GLY A 215 -1.60 -24.58 16.35
N VAL A 216 -1.01 -24.62 17.52
CA VAL A 216 -0.95 -25.80 18.38
C VAL A 216 -1.62 -25.41 19.69
N LYS A 217 -2.78 -26.03 19.96
CA LYS A 217 -3.57 -25.80 21.17
C LYS A 217 -4.23 -27.13 21.57
N GLY A 218 -3.89 -27.63 22.75
CA GLY A 218 -4.55 -28.78 23.36
C GLY A 218 -5.74 -28.36 24.24
N ARG A 219 -6.38 -29.34 24.87
CA ARG A 219 -7.48 -29.13 25.81
C ARG A 219 -7.04 -28.41 27.09
N ASP A 220 -5.79 -28.64 27.51
CA ASP A 220 -5.18 -28.11 28.74
C ASP A 220 -4.31 -26.87 28.50
N THR A 221 -4.44 -26.20 27.35
CA THR A 221 -3.65 -24.99 27.07
C THR A 221 -4.18 -23.80 27.85
N HIS A 222 -3.43 -23.41 28.88
CA HIS A 222 -3.71 -22.30 29.78
C HIS A 222 -3.00 -21.01 29.39
N LEU A 223 -1.85 -21.10 28.70
CA LEU A 223 -1.10 -19.95 28.17
C LEU A 223 -1.08 -20.02 26.64
N LEU A 224 -1.83 -19.11 25.99
CA LEU A 224 -1.93 -19.04 24.54
C LEU A 224 -1.24 -17.80 23.99
N PHE A 225 -0.20 -18.00 23.20
CA PHE A 225 0.40 -16.94 22.39
C PHE A 225 -0.35 -16.78 21.08
N CYS A 226 -0.69 -15.57 20.68
CA CYS A 226 -1.34 -15.36 19.39
C CYS A 226 -0.95 -14.05 18.75
N THR A 227 -1.18 -13.90 17.45
CA THR A 227 -1.08 -12.56 16.86
C THR A 227 -2.25 -11.69 17.27
N THR A 228 -2.04 -10.37 17.31
CA THR A 228 -3.07 -9.36 17.64
C THR A 228 -4.35 -9.57 16.81
N GLY A 229 -4.22 -9.87 15.51
CA GLY A 229 -5.34 -10.15 14.62
C GLY A 229 -6.17 -11.38 15.00
N ILE A 230 -5.58 -12.41 15.62
CA ILE A 230 -6.31 -13.60 16.09
C ILE A 230 -7.19 -13.24 17.30
N LEU A 231 -6.67 -12.43 18.23
CA LEU A 231 -7.46 -11.96 19.37
C LEU A 231 -8.61 -11.05 18.93
N LEU A 232 -8.36 -10.14 17.98
CA LEU A 232 -9.41 -9.30 17.38
C LEU A 232 -10.50 -10.14 16.71
N ARG A 233 -10.12 -11.22 16.01
CA ARG A 233 -11.09 -12.16 15.42
C ARG A 233 -11.89 -12.92 16.48
N ARG A 234 -11.26 -13.28 17.60
CA ARG A 234 -11.98 -13.89 18.73
C ARG A 234 -12.99 -12.91 19.35
N LEU A 235 -12.63 -11.63 19.45
CA LEU A 235 -13.52 -10.56 19.93
C LEU A 235 -14.74 -10.31 19.01
N LEU A 236 -14.69 -10.71 17.72
CA LEU A 236 -15.86 -10.71 16.85
C LEU A 236 -16.95 -11.67 17.33
N ILE A 237 -16.53 -12.84 17.82
CA ILE A 237 -17.42 -13.92 18.25
C ILE A 237 -17.77 -13.75 19.74
N ASP A 238 -16.75 -13.57 20.58
CA ASP A 238 -16.86 -13.42 22.02
C ASP A 238 -16.36 -12.06 22.49
N ARG A 239 -17.29 -11.09 22.52
CA ARG A 239 -17.01 -9.71 22.93
C ARG A 239 -16.56 -9.54 24.37
N ASN A 240 -16.82 -10.55 25.21
CA ASN A 240 -16.51 -10.51 26.64
C ASN A 240 -15.29 -11.36 26.99
N LEU A 241 -14.68 -12.08 26.05
CA LEU A 241 -13.56 -13.00 26.32
C LEU A 241 -13.85 -13.96 27.50
N LYS A 242 -15.02 -14.60 27.49
CA LYS A 242 -15.45 -15.51 28.56
C LYS A 242 -14.40 -16.60 28.80
N GLY A 243 -14.14 -16.86 30.08
CA GLY A 243 -13.14 -17.85 30.52
C GLY A 243 -11.68 -17.37 30.49
N ILE A 244 -11.37 -16.22 29.90
CA ILE A 244 -10.02 -15.62 29.96
C ILE A 244 -9.88 -14.81 31.25
N THR A 245 -8.78 -15.01 31.97
CA THR A 245 -8.47 -14.31 33.23
C THR A 245 -7.47 -13.17 33.04
N HIS A 246 -6.48 -13.36 32.15
CA HIS A 246 -5.44 -12.37 31.87
C HIS A 246 -5.28 -12.16 30.36
N VAL A 247 -5.18 -10.90 29.95
CA VAL A 247 -4.76 -10.50 28.60
C VAL A 247 -3.45 -9.74 28.73
N ILE A 248 -2.44 -10.18 27.99
CA ILE A 248 -1.13 -9.56 27.89
C ILE A 248 -0.97 -9.02 26.47
N VAL A 249 -0.72 -7.73 26.33
CA VAL A 249 -0.37 -7.11 25.06
C VAL A 249 1.12 -6.82 25.08
N ASP A 250 1.90 -7.62 24.35
CA ASP A 250 3.35 -7.45 24.28
C ASP A 250 3.77 -6.47 23.17
N GLU A 251 4.99 -5.95 23.27
CA GLU A 251 5.63 -5.12 22.26
C GLU A 251 4.81 -3.86 21.87
N ILE A 252 4.06 -3.27 22.81
CA ILE A 252 3.15 -2.14 22.53
C ILE A 252 3.85 -0.89 21.95
N HIS A 253 5.16 -0.80 22.13
CA HIS A 253 5.99 0.28 21.60
C HIS A 253 6.24 0.20 20.09
N GLU A 254 5.95 -0.93 19.43
CA GLU A 254 5.97 -1.01 17.96
C GLU A 254 4.82 -0.19 17.35
N ARG A 255 3.78 0.14 18.13
CA ARG A 255 2.65 1.02 17.73
C ARG A 255 2.03 0.62 16.38
N GLY A 256 1.87 -0.69 16.18
CA GLY A 256 1.22 -1.26 15.01
C GLY A 256 -0.29 -0.98 14.98
N ILE A 257 -0.88 -1.02 13.79
CA ILE A 257 -2.28 -0.62 13.60
C ILE A 257 -3.27 -1.51 14.38
N ASN A 258 -2.99 -2.81 14.46
CA ASN A 258 -3.86 -3.76 15.15
C ASN A 258 -3.71 -3.65 16.67
N GLU A 259 -2.51 -3.33 17.15
CA GLU A 259 -2.18 -3.14 18.56
C GLU A 259 -2.93 -1.93 19.10
N ASP A 260 -2.79 -0.76 18.46
CA ASP A 260 -3.52 0.46 18.84
C ASP A 260 -5.05 0.23 18.75
N PHE A 261 -5.53 -0.50 17.75
CA PHE A 261 -6.94 -0.87 17.64
C PHE A 261 -7.41 -1.76 18.80
N LEU A 262 -6.63 -2.80 19.14
CA LEU A 262 -6.92 -3.70 20.25
C LEU A 262 -6.97 -2.93 21.57
N LEU A 263 -6.07 -1.96 21.80
CA LEU A 263 -6.06 -1.15 23.02
C LEU A 263 -7.36 -0.36 23.20
N ILE A 264 -7.96 0.18 22.13
CA ILE A 264 -9.26 0.86 22.20
C ILE A 264 -10.35 -0.14 22.63
N VAL A 265 -10.38 -1.32 22.01
CA VAL A 265 -11.37 -2.37 22.32
C VAL A 265 -11.23 -2.87 23.76
N LEU A 266 -9.99 -3.09 24.22
CA LEU A 266 -9.71 -3.53 25.58
C LEU A 266 -10.06 -2.45 26.61
N LYS A 267 -9.77 -1.17 26.32
CA LYS A 267 -10.16 -0.05 27.19
C LYS A 267 -11.67 0.01 27.39
N ASP A 268 -12.46 -0.25 26.34
CA ASP A 268 -13.92 -0.35 26.46
C ASP A 268 -14.38 -1.62 27.19
N LEU A 269 -13.59 -2.71 27.16
CA LEU A 269 -13.94 -4.00 27.78
C LEU A 269 -13.65 -4.03 29.29
N ILE A 270 -12.57 -3.38 29.73
CA ILE A 270 -12.09 -3.40 31.11
C ILE A 270 -13.17 -2.97 32.14
N PRO A 271 -13.95 -1.89 31.90
CA PRO A 271 -15.07 -1.53 32.79
C PRO A 271 -16.21 -2.56 32.81
N ARG A 272 -16.36 -3.38 31.77
CA ARG A 272 -17.41 -4.41 31.66
C ARG A 272 -17.01 -5.74 32.31
N ARG A 273 -15.71 -5.96 32.56
CA ARG A 273 -15.16 -7.18 33.17
C ARG A 273 -14.15 -6.83 34.26
N PRO A 274 -14.61 -6.45 35.47
CA PRO A 274 -13.74 -6.05 36.59
C PRO A 274 -12.75 -7.13 37.04
N GLU A 275 -13.05 -8.40 36.76
CA GLU A 275 -12.20 -9.56 37.05
C GLU A 275 -11.06 -9.77 36.04
N LEU A 276 -11.16 -9.22 34.82
CA LEU A 276 -10.16 -9.38 33.78
C LEU A 276 -8.95 -8.50 34.08
N ARG A 277 -7.75 -9.08 34.07
CA ARG A 277 -6.48 -8.36 34.24
C ARG A 277 -5.83 -8.09 32.89
N LEU A 278 -5.40 -6.84 32.69
CA LEU A 278 -4.69 -6.39 31.49
C LEU A 278 -3.25 -6.02 31.82
N ILE A 279 -2.31 -6.65 31.13
CA ILE A 279 -0.89 -6.37 31.26
C ILE A 279 -0.37 -5.83 29.93
N LEU A 280 0.27 -4.66 29.95
CA LEU A 280 0.84 -4.03 28.77
C LEU A 280 2.37 -4.05 28.89
N MET A 281 3.07 -4.66 27.94
CA MET A 281 4.52 -4.80 27.99
C MET A 281 5.20 -3.93 26.92
N SER A 282 6.20 -3.16 27.32
CA SER A 282 6.95 -2.24 26.45
C SER A 282 8.46 -2.40 26.62
N ALA A 283 9.23 -2.30 25.53
CA ALA A 283 10.69 -2.28 25.60
C ALA A 283 11.27 -0.87 25.81
N THR A 284 10.44 0.17 25.74
CA THR A 284 10.86 1.58 25.74
C THR A 284 10.25 2.36 26.91
N LEU A 285 10.84 3.53 27.20
CA LEU A 285 10.44 4.40 28.32
C LEU A 285 9.14 5.21 28.05
N ASP A 286 8.45 5.04 26.92
CA ASP A 286 7.17 5.73 26.62
C ASP A 286 5.96 5.17 27.38
N ALA A 287 6.20 4.54 28.53
CA ALA A 287 5.17 3.87 29.31
C ALA A 287 4.18 4.87 29.94
N GLU A 288 4.57 6.15 30.07
CA GLU A 288 3.72 7.23 30.57
C GLU A 288 2.53 7.52 29.65
N LEU A 289 2.73 7.45 28.33
CA LEU A 289 1.65 7.64 27.35
C LEU A 289 0.56 6.58 27.53
N PHE A 290 0.96 5.32 27.68
CA PHE A 290 0.03 4.21 27.94
C PHE A 290 -0.61 4.33 29.33
N SER A 291 0.15 4.73 30.36
CA SER A 291 -0.37 4.93 31.73
C SER A 291 -1.48 5.96 31.73
N SER A 292 -1.22 7.12 31.12
CA SER A 292 -2.19 8.20 30.95
C SER A 292 -3.44 7.74 30.22
N TYR A 293 -3.29 6.97 29.15
CA TYR A 293 -4.42 6.46 28.37
C TYR A 293 -5.32 5.51 29.14
N PHE A 294 -4.76 4.70 30.05
CA PHE A 294 -5.51 3.79 30.94
C PHE A 294 -5.80 4.39 32.32
N GLY A 295 -5.81 5.72 32.45
CA GLY A 295 -6.26 6.39 33.68
C GLY A 295 -5.23 6.39 34.82
N GLY A 296 -3.94 6.44 34.50
CA GLY A 296 -2.85 6.44 35.47
C GLY A 296 -2.45 5.04 35.93
N ALA A 297 -2.54 4.04 35.05
CA ALA A 297 -2.18 2.66 35.38
C ALA A 297 -0.72 2.56 35.91
N PRO A 298 -0.44 1.76 36.95
CA PRO A 298 0.88 1.66 37.56
C PRO A 298 1.93 1.14 36.57
N LEU A 299 3.11 1.73 36.67
CA LEU A 299 4.28 1.37 35.87
C LEU A 299 5.28 0.59 36.73
N VAL A 300 5.64 -0.61 36.27
CA VAL A 300 6.73 -1.42 36.84
C VAL A 300 7.88 -1.45 35.84
N HIS A 301 9.06 -1.01 36.26
CA HIS A 301 10.25 -0.96 35.41
C HIS A 301 11.23 -2.09 35.75
N ILE A 302 11.55 -2.91 34.76
CA ILE A 302 12.55 -3.98 34.86
C ILE A 302 13.88 -3.44 34.31
N PRO A 303 14.95 -3.41 35.11
CA PRO A 303 16.26 -2.97 34.64
C PRO A 303 16.77 -3.88 33.51
N GLY A 304 17.33 -3.29 32.45
CA GLY A 304 17.98 -4.02 31.38
C GLY A 304 19.34 -4.60 31.80
N PHE A 305 19.77 -5.68 31.14
CA PHE A 305 21.16 -6.11 31.15
C PHE A 305 21.68 -6.05 29.71
N THR A 306 22.47 -5.02 29.43
CA THR A 306 23.24 -4.91 28.19
C THR A 306 24.69 -4.60 28.56
N TYR A 307 25.64 -5.23 27.88
CA TYR A 307 27.04 -4.84 28.02
C TYR A 307 27.21 -3.40 27.53
N PRO A 308 28.13 -2.62 28.11
CA PRO A 308 28.34 -1.24 27.71
C PRO A 308 28.72 -1.16 26.23
N VAL A 309 28.02 -0.29 25.50
CA VAL A 309 28.30 0.00 24.08
C VAL A 309 28.84 1.41 23.96
N ARG A 310 30.07 1.54 23.43
CA ARG A 310 30.66 2.85 23.16
C ARG A 310 30.05 3.42 21.87
N THR A 311 29.64 4.68 21.93
CA THR A 311 29.00 5.37 20.80
C THR A 311 29.92 6.43 20.23
N HIS A 312 30.06 6.44 18.90
CA HIS A 312 30.84 7.43 18.15
C HIS A 312 29.91 8.12 17.15
N PHE A 313 29.76 9.44 17.25
CA PHE A 313 29.08 10.24 16.23
C PHE A 313 30.06 10.63 15.12
N LEU A 314 29.54 11.14 14.00
CA LEU A 314 30.33 11.42 12.80
C LEU A 314 31.59 12.26 13.09
N GLU A 315 31.45 13.33 13.87
CA GLU A 315 32.56 14.20 14.28
C GLU A 315 33.67 13.43 15.01
N ASN A 316 33.31 12.47 15.87
CA ASN A 316 34.29 11.63 16.57
C ASN A 316 34.94 10.61 15.63
N ILE A 317 34.17 10.05 14.69
CA ILE A 317 34.68 9.09 13.71
C ILE A 317 35.73 9.76 12.81
N LEU A 318 35.43 10.98 12.32
CA LEU A 318 36.36 11.74 11.48
C LEU A 318 37.62 12.13 12.26
N GLU A 319 37.48 12.60 13.49
CA GLU A 319 38.61 12.97 14.34
C GLU A 319 39.52 11.77 14.67
N MET A 320 38.94 10.61 14.98
CA MET A 320 39.70 9.40 15.34
C MET A 320 40.35 8.72 14.12
N SER A 321 39.67 8.72 12.97
CA SER A 321 40.17 8.06 11.75
C SER A 321 41.08 8.95 10.90
N GLY A 322 40.98 10.28 11.06
CA GLY A 322 41.61 11.24 10.17
C GLY A 322 41.00 11.27 8.76
N TYR A 323 39.88 10.58 8.54
CA TYR A 323 39.19 10.54 7.25
C TYR A 323 38.64 11.93 6.91
N ARG A 324 38.93 12.42 5.70
CA ARG A 324 38.47 13.73 5.22
C ARG A 324 37.26 13.59 4.31
N LEU A 325 36.18 14.27 4.65
CA LEU A 325 35.01 14.36 3.78
C LEU A 325 35.20 15.49 2.78
N THR A 326 35.04 15.19 1.50
CA THR A 326 35.06 16.16 0.39
C THR A 326 33.73 16.08 -0.37
N PRO A 327 33.37 17.10 -1.18
CA PRO A 327 32.14 17.05 -1.97
C PRO A 327 32.07 15.84 -2.93
N ASP A 328 33.22 15.36 -3.41
CA ASP A 328 33.30 14.29 -4.40
C ASP A 328 33.32 12.89 -3.76
N ASN A 329 34.00 12.72 -2.62
CA ASN A 329 34.18 11.41 -2.00
C ASN A 329 32.98 10.95 -1.14
N GLN A 330 31.91 11.73 -1.09
CA GLN A 330 30.67 11.41 -0.38
C GLN A 330 29.58 10.87 -1.28
N ILE A 331 29.78 10.97 -2.60
CA ILE A 331 28.80 10.51 -3.57
C ILE A 331 28.78 8.98 -3.53
N ASP A 332 27.63 8.42 -3.17
CA ASP A 332 27.41 6.98 -3.21
C ASP A 332 27.44 6.50 -4.67
N ASP A 333 28.36 5.60 -4.98
CA ASP A 333 28.48 5.05 -6.33
C ASP A 333 27.48 3.90 -6.54
N TYR A 334 26.39 4.20 -7.25
CA TYR A 334 25.42 3.20 -7.68
C TYR A 334 25.73 2.60 -9.06
N GLY A 335 26.82 3.03 -9.72
CA GLY A 335 27.20 2.64 -11.08
C GLY A 335 26.52 3.44 -12.19
N GLN A 336 27.17 3.57 -13.35
CA GLN A 336 26.78 4.47 -14.45
C GLN A 336 25.33 4.24 -14.96
N GLU A 337 24.88 2.98 -15.09
CA GLU A 337 23.51 2.68 -15.55
C GLU A 337 22.42 3.10 -14.56
N ARG A 338 22.67 2.95 -13.24
CA ARG A 338 21.67 3.24 -12.21
C ARG A 338 21.60 4.75 -11.94
N THR A 339 22.75 5.42 -11.96
CA THR A 339 22.86 6.89 -11.87
C THR A 339 22.15 7.58 -13.05
N TRP A 340 22.25 7.02 -14.27
CA TRP A 340 21.49 7.51 -15.42
C TRP A 340 19.97 7.38 -15.20
N LYS A 341 19.49 6.23 -14.71
CA LYS A 341 18.06 5.97 -14.45
C LYS A 341 17.49 6.89 -13.36
N MET A 342 18.24 7.12 -12.28
CA MET A 342 17.87 8.06 -11.21
C MET A 342 17.78 9.51 -11.71
N ASN A 343 18.72 9.94 -12.56
CA ASN A 343 18.76 11.32 -13.07
C ASN A 343 17.66 11.63 -14.10
N LYS A 344 17.19 10.64 -14.86
CA LYS A 344 16.09 10.83 -15.84
C LYS A 344 14.71 10.97 -15.18
N GLN A 345 14.57 10.54 -13.92
CA GLN A 345 13.31 10.48 -13.17
C GLN A 345 13.16 11.56 -12.09
N ALA A 346 14.15 12.44 -11.90
CA ALA A 346 14.08 13.50 -10.91
C ALA A 346 13.46 14.79 -11.49
N PRO A 347 12.19 15.14 -11.15
CA PRO A 347 11.78 16.54 -11.29
C PRO A 347 12.65 17.40 -10.36
N ARG A 348 12.95 18.65 -10.77
CA ARG A 348 13.76 19.62 -10.02
C ARG A 348 13.45 19.53 -8.51
N LYS A 349 14.41 19.02 -7.73
CA LYS A 349 14.27 18.75 -6.29
C LYS A 349 13.78 20.01 -5.56
N ARG A 350 12.53 20.03 -5.08
CA ARG A 350 12.23 20.77 -3.84
C ARG A 350 13.04 20.07 -2.74
N LYS A 351 13.77 20.83 -1.93
CA LYS A 351 14.53 20.28 -0.79
C LYS A 351 13.60 19.41 0.06
N SER A 352 14.07 18.23 0.46
CA SER A 352 13.30 17.34 1.34
C SER A 352 13.11 18.00 2.71
N GLN A 353 12.03 17.66 3.41
CA GLN A 353 11.81 18.13 4.80
C GLN A 353 12.98 17.73 5.72
N ILE A 354 13.56 16.55 5.44
CA ILE A 354 14.76 15.98 6.06
C ILE A 354 15.97 16.91 5.90
N ALA A 355 16.23 17.40 4.68
CA ALA A 355 17.36 18.28 4.40
C ALA A 355 17.21 19.64 5.09
N SER A 356 15.99 20.18 5.18
CA SER A 356 15.75 21.47 5.84
C SER A 356 16.03 21.43 7.34
N ALA A 357 15.51 20.41 8.05
CA ALA A 357 15.72 20.28 9.49
C ALA A 357 17.19 20.04 9.85
N VAL A 358 17.90 19.27 9.01
CA VAL A 358 19.34 19.03 9.18
C VAL A 358 20.17 20.28 8.93
N GLU A 359 19.85 21.07 7.89
CA GLU A 359 20.54 22.34 7.63
C GLU A 359 20.42 23.30 8.81
N ASP A 360 19.25 23.38 9.43
CA ASP A 360 19.02 24.24 10.60
C ASP A 360 19.79 23.73 11.83
N ALA A 361 19.81 22.42 12.08
CA ALA A 361 20.60 21.80 13.14
C ALA A 361 22.12 22.00 12.96
N LEU A 362 22.62 21.85 11.73
CA LEU A 362 24.03 22.06 11.40
C LEU A 362 24.44 23.53 11.54
N ARG A 363 23.59 24.48 11.14
CA ARG A 363 23.86 25.92 11.30
C ARG A 363 23.95 26.34 12.77
N ALA A 364 23.21 25.66 13.65
CA ALA A 364 23.19 25.95 15.08
C ALA A 364 24.32 25.28 15.87
N ALA A 365 25.01 24.29 15.29
CA ALA A 365 26.03 23.51 15.97
C ALA A 365 27.37 24.25 16.09
N ASP A 366 28.05 24.09 17.23
CA ASP A 366 29.42 24.57 17.46
C ASP A 366 30.40 23.38 17.44
N PHE A 367 31.32 23.37 16.48
CA PHE A 367 32.34 22.32 16.32
C PHE A 367 33.76 22.80 16.70
N LYS A 368 33.90 23.93 17.40
CA LYS A 368 35.21 24.51 17.76
C LYS A 368 36.13 23.59 18.57
N GLU A 369 35.57 22.60 19.27
CA GLU A 369 36.34 21.63 20.06
C GLU A 369 37.07 20.59 19.20
N PHE A 370 36.71 20.44 17.93
CA PHE A 370 37.32 19.48 17.00
C PHE A 370 38.42 20.13 16.16
N SER A 371 39.30 19.30 15.56
CA SER A 371 40.36 19.80 14.70
C SER A 371 39.81 20.57 13.48
N PRO A 372 40.56 21.53 12.91
CA PRO A 372 40.14 22.27 11.71
C PRO A 372 39.80 21.35 10.53
N VAL A 373 40.48 20.20 10.43
CA VAL A 373 40.26 19.19 9.39
C VAL A 373 38.89 18.52 9.55
N THR A 374 38.50 18.20 10.78
CA THR A 374 37.18 17.65 11.09
C THR A 374 36.08 18.68 10.84
N GLN A 375 36.31 19.95 11.22
CA GLN A 375 35.37 21.03 10.95
C GLN A 375 35.13 21.24 9.44
N GLU A 376 36.21 21.25 8.64
CA GLU A 376 36.12 21.32 7.18
C GLU A 376 35.36 20.12 6.59
N SER A 377 35.65 18.92 7.08
CA SER A 377 34.96 17.69 6.65
C SER A 377 33.46 17.74 6.95
N LEU A 378 33.07 18.19 8.16
CA LEU A 378 31.66 18.33 8.55
C LEU A 378 30.93 19.38 7.71
N SER A 379 31.61 20.48 7.33
CA SER A 379 31.03 21.49 6.44
C SER A 379 30.70 20.95 5.04
N CYS A 380 31.42 19.90 4.61
CA CYS A 380 31.18 19.23 3.35
C CYS A 380 30.14 18.09 3.45
N TRP A 381 29.70 17.72 4.65
CA TRP A 381 28.84 16.54 4.85
C TRP A 381 27.48 16.68 4.15
N ASN A 382 27.12 15.69 3.34
CA ASN A 382 25.87 15.67 2.58
C ASN A 382 24.82 14.76 3.23
N PRO A 383 23.72 15.30 3.78
CA PRO A 383 22.68 14.51 4.43
C PRO A 383 21.78 13.74 3.48
N ASP A 384 21.88 13.89 2.16
CA ASP A 384 21.14 13.04 1.20
C ASP A 384 21.86 11.68 0.96
N CYS A 385 23.18 11.61 1.16
CA CYS A 385 24.00 10.42 0.92
C CYS A 385 24.04 9.46 2.14
N ILE A 386 24.42 8.21 1.91
CA ILE A 386 24.61 7.17 2.93
C ILE A 386 26.08 7.14 3.38
N GLY A 387 27.02 7.40 2.46
CA GLY A 387 28.46 7.47 2.74
C GLY A 387 29.19 6.16 2.48
N PHE A 388 29.03 5.56 1.30
CA PHE A 388 29.66 4.26 0.97
C PHE A 388 31.18 4.23 1.19
N ASN A 389 31.89 5.32 0.87
CA ASN A 389 33.33 5.42 1.07
C ASN A 389 33.72 5.47 2.55
N LEU A 390 32.93 6.15 3.37
CA LEU A 390 33.14 6.19 4.82
C LEU A 390 32.86 4.83 5.46
N ILE A 391 31.80 4.13 5.03
CA ILE A 391 31.50 2.77 5.50
C ILE A 391 32.65 1.81 5.20
N GLU A 392 33.14 1.82 3.95
CA GLU A 392 34.29 1.00 3.55
C GLU A 392 35.53 1.28 4.41
N HIS A 393 35.83 2.56 4.66
CA HIS A 393 36.96 2.96 5.49
C HIS A 393 36.83 2.44 6.94
N ILE A 394 35.65 2.59 7.55
CA ILE A 394 35.38 2.08 8.91
C ILE A 394 35.48 0.55 8.94
N LEU A 395 34.93 -0.15 7.93
CA LEU A 395 35.00 -1.60 7.85
C LEU A 395 36.45 -2.10 7.74
N CYS A 396 37.29 -1.44 6.94
CA CYS A 396 38.73 -1.72 6.88
C CYS A 396 39.38 -1.53 8.25
N HIS A 397 39.15 -0.39 8.90
CA HIS A 397 39.70 -0.12 10.22
C HIS A 397 39.31 -1.20 11.24
N ILE A 398 38.03 -1.58 11.27
CA ILE A 398 37.55 -2.66 12.13
C ILE A 398 38.28 -3.96 11.78
N CYS A 399 38.26 -4.39 10.51
CA CYS A 399 38.90 -5.64 10.04
C CYS A 399 40.39 -5.77 10.37
N GLU A 400 41.13 -4.66 10.47
CA GLU A 400 42.57 -4.68 10.72
C GLU A 400 42.97 -4.41 12.17
N ASN A 401 42.25 -3.55 12.89
CA ASN A 401 42.71 -3.00 14.17
C ASN A 401 41.86 -3.42 15.37
N GLU A 402 40.65 -3.92 15.13
CA GLU A 402 39.66 -4.16 16.18
C GLU A 402 39.52 -5.64 16.57
N ARG A 403 39.14 -5.87 17.84
CA ARG A 403 38.96 -7.21 18.45
C ARG A 403 37.90 -8.07 17.74
N PRO A 404 37.91 -9.42 17.88
CA PRO A 404 36.95 -10.30 17.21
C PRO A 404 35.48 -9.97 17.51
N GLY A 405 34.64 -10.12 16.48
CA GLY A 405 33.21 -9.81 16.53
C GLY A 405 32.63 -9.55 15.16
N ALA A 406 31.34 -9.86 14.96
CA ALA A 406 30.63 -9.57 13.72
C ALA A 406 30.25 -8.08 13.62
N VAL A 407 30.15 -7.60 12.38
CA VAL A 407 29.74 -6.23 12.06
C VAL A 407 28.33 -6.23 11.47
N LEU A 408 27.45 -5.39 12.00
CA LEU A 408 26.11 -5.16 11.48
C LEU A 408 26.01 -3.74 10.94
N VAL A 409 25.72 -3.59 9.64
CA VAL A 409 25.60 -2.29 8.97
C VAL A 409 24.13 -2.04 8.64
N PHE A 410 23.55 -0.98 9.21
CA PHE A 410 22.19 -0.55 8.90
C PHE A 410 22.16 0.36 7.67
N MET A 411 21.34 -0.01 6.69
CA MET A 411 21.15 0.69 5.42
C MET A 411 19.66 0.90 5.13
N THR A 412 19.36 1.75 4.13
CA THR A 412 17.98 2.16 3.80
C THR A 412 17.19 1.13 3.02
N GLY A 413 17.80 0.39 2.10
CA GLY A 413 17.08 -0.58 1.28
C GLY A 413 17.97 -1.45 0.39
N TRP A 414 17.30 -2.25 -0.44
CA TRP A 414 17.93 -3.27 -1.29
C TRP A 414 18.97 -2.73 -2.28
N ASP A 415 18.66 -1.62 -2.98
CA ASP A 415 19.58 -1.04 -3.95
C ASP A 415 20.88 -0.58 -3.29
N ASP A 416 20.76 0.03 -2.11
CA ASP A 416 21.89 0.53 -1.33
C ASP A 416 22.76 -0.62 -0.83
N ILE A 417 22.14 -1.67 -0.29
CA ILE A 417 22.82 -2.88 0.19
C ILE A 417 23.62 -3.54 -0.95
N ASN A 418 23.02 -3.69 -2.13
CA ASN A 418 23.70 -4.34 -3.25
C ASN A 418 24.84 -3.49 -3.80
N SER A 419 24.61 -2.19 -4.02
CA SER A 419 25.66 -1.31 -4.54
C SER A 419 26.86 -1.23 -3.59
N LEU A 420 26.63 -1.17 -2.27
CA LEU A 420 27.73 -1.26 -1.31
C LEU A 420 28.38 -2.65 -1.33
N LYS A 421 27.60 -3.73 -1.36
CA LYS A 421 28.14 -5.10 -1.43
C LYS A 421 29.07 -5.30 -2.62
N ASP A 422 28.64 -4.91 -3.82
CA ASP A 422 29.40 -5.01 -5.06
C ASP A 422 30.74 -4.25 -4.92
N LYS A 423 30.69 -3.05 -4.33
CA LYS A 423 31.89 -2.25 -4.05
C LYS A 423 32.85 -2.94 -3.07
N LEU A 424 32.33 -3.46 -1.95
CA LEU A 424 33.14 -4.13 -0.93
C LEU A 424 33.78 -5.43 -1.45
N GLN A 425 33.11 -6.15 -2.35
CA GLN A 425 33.64 -7.35 -2.99
C GLN A 425 34.86 -7.07 -3.90
N CYS A 426 34.93 -5.88 -4.49
CA CYS A 426 36.07 -5.45 -5.29
C CYS A 426 37.28 -5.01 -4.44
N HIS A 427 37.11 -4.83 -3.13
CA HIS A 427 38.17 -4.33 -2.26
C HIS A 427 39.15 -5.45 -1.86
N PRO A 428 40.48 -5.23 -1.89
CA PRO A 428 41.49 -6.28 -1.64
C PRO A 428 41.35 -7.03 -0.31
N ILE A 429 40.94 -6.32 0.75
CA ILE A 429 40.76 -6.89 2.10
C ILE A 429 39.32 -7.39 2.30
N LEU A 430 38.33 -6.53 2.11
CA LEU A 430 36.92 -6.81 2.40
C LEU A 430 36.27 -7.80 1.41
N GLY A 431 36.82 -7.94 0.21
CA GLY A 431 36.41 -8.93 -0.78
C GLY A 431 37.08 -10.29 -0.63
N ASN A 432 38.09 -10.42 0.26
CA ASN A 432 38.78 -11.68 0.46
C ASN A 432 37.95 -12.64 1.32
N THR A 433 37.42 -13.70 0.70
CA THR A 433 36.57 -14.71 1.34
C THR A 433 37.26 -15.51 2.45
N SER A 434 38.59 -15.54 2.48
CA SER A 434 39.34 -16.18 3.57
C SER A 434 39.46 -15.31 4.82
N ARG A 435 39.05 -14.04 4.75
CA ARG A 435 39.10 -13.08 5.87
C ARG A 435 37.74 -12.50 6.22
N VAL A 436 36.83 -12.38 5.25
CA VAL A 436 35.54 -11.73 5.42
C VAL A 436 34.42 -12.58 4.81
N LEU A 437 33.36 -12.78 5.59
CA LEU A 437 32.09 -13.33 5.14
C LEU A 437 31.08 -12.20 5.00
N LEU A 438 30.81 -11.78 3.76
CA LEU A 438 29.91 -10.67 3.45
C LEU A 438 28.49 -11.15 3.12
N LEU A 439 27.54 -10.82 3.97
CA LEU A 439 26.14 -11.23 3.86
C LEU A 439 25.21 -10.02 3.71
N ALA A 440 24.11 -10.20 2.99
CA ALA A 440 23.02 -9.24 2.90
C ALA A 440 21.82 -9.75 3.70
N CYS A 441 21.06 -8.84 4.30
CA CYS A 441 19.84 -9.15 5.04
C CYS A 441 18.74 -8.14 4.72
N HIS A 442 17.73 -8.57 3.98
CA HIS A 442 16.59 -7.75 3.60
C HIS A 442 15.31 -8.56 3.66
N GLY A 443 14.16 -7.90 3.88
CA GLY A 443 12.85 -8.56 3.98
C GLY A 443 12.43 -9.30 2.71
N SER A 444 12.94 -8.87 1.55
CA SER A 444 12.82 -9.60 0.29
C SER A 444 13.93 -10.66 0.07
N MET A 445 14.60 -11.12 1.13
CA MET A 445 15.49 -12.30 1.18
C MET A 445 14.75 -13.60 0.89
N ALA A 446 15.36 -14.60 0.23
CA ALA A 446 14.93 -15.98 0.42
C ALA A 446 15.25 -16.40 1.86
N SER A 447 14.36 -17.17 2.52
CA SER A 447 14.58 -17.55 3.93
C SER A 447 15.85 -18.37 4.14
N THR A 448 16.29 -19.14 3.13
CA THR A 448 17.55 -19.89 3.18
C THR A 448 18.77 -18.97 3.25
N GLU A 449 18.79 -17.88 2.49
CA GLU A 449 19.88 -16.90 2.53
C GLU A 449 19.88 -16.10 3.83
N GLN A 450 18.69 -15.79 4.37
CA GLN A 450 18.58 -15.15 5.69
C GLN A 450 19.10 -16.05 6.80
N ARG A 451 18.99 -17.39 6.70
CA ARG A 451 19.50 -18.30 7.74
C ARG A 451 21.01 -18.24 7.91
N LEU A 452 21.75 -17.98 6.84
CA LEU A 452 23.22 -17.89 6.85
C LEU A 452 23.74 -16.82 7.82
N ILE A 453 22.93 -15.82 8.18
CA ILE A 453 23.35 -14.75 9.10
C ILE A 453 23.50 -15.24 10.54
N PHE A 454 22.82 -16.32 10.92
CA PHE A 454 22.85 -16.89 12.28
C PHE A 454 24.03 -17.83 12.48
N ASP A 455 24.60 -18.36 11.41
CA ASP A 455 25.74 -19.25 11.48
C ASP A 455 26.99 -18.48 11.95
N LYS A 456 27.80 -19.15 12.78
CA LYS A 456 29.11 -18.61 13.19
C LYS A 456 30.10 -18.76 12.05
N PRO A 457 30.87 -17.71 11.71
CA PRO A 457 31.91 -17.83 10.70
C PRO A 457 33.04 -18.76 11.17
N GLU A 458 33.86 -19.23 10.23
CA GLU A 458 35.09 -19.97 10.54
C GLU A 458 36.08 -19.10 11.35
N ASP A 459 36.95 -19.75 12.13
CA ASP A 459 37.94 -19.05 12.95
C ASP A 459 38.86 -18.19 12.08
N GLY A 460 38.97 -16.90 12.44
CA GLY A 460 39.75 -15.92 11.68
C GLY A 460 38.98 -15.22 10.55
N VAL A 461 37.74 -15.64 10.26
CA VAL A 461 36.86 -14.98 9.28
C VAL A 461 35.90 -14.03 10.01
N ARG A 462 35.89 -12.75 9.61
CA ARG A 462 34.94 -11.77 10.16
C ARG A 462 33.65 -11.74 9.35
N LYS A 463 32.51 -11.93 10.03
CA LYS A 463 31.18 -11.79 9.44
C LYS A 463 30.77 -10.32 9.37
N ILE A 464 30.36 -9.86 8.18
CA ILE A 464 29.80 -8.53 7.93
C ILE A 464 28.40 -8.70 7.35
N VAL A 465 27.40 -8.15 8.02
CA VAL A 465 25.99 -8.23 7.60
C VAL A 465 25.48 -6.84 7.23
N LEU A 466 25.12 -6.66 5.96
CA LEU A 466 24.47 -5.44 5.46
C LEU A 466 22.95 -5.61 5.55
N ALA A 467 22.29 -4.84 6.40
CA ALA A 467 20.88 -5.05 6.76
C ALA A 467 20.02 -3.78 6.71
N THR A 468 18.72 -3.94 6.51
CA THR A 468 17.74 -2.87 6.80
C THR A 468 17.31 -2.90 8.27
N ASN A 469 16.30 -2.09 8.62
CA ASN A 469 15.61 -2.12 9.91
C ASN A 469 15.04 -3.50 10.31
N ILE A 470 15.05 -4.52 9.43
CA ILE A 470 14.71 -5.90 9.81
C ILE A 470 15.63 -6.45 10.92
N ALA A 471 16.90 -6.03 10.98
CA ALA A 471 17.83 -6.42 12.02
C ALA A 471 17.66 -5.63 13.34
N GLU A 472 16.82 -4.58 13.34
CA GLU A 472 16.59 -3.73 14.51
C GLU A 472 15.69 -4.41 15.56
N THR A 473 14.71 -5.20 15.11
CA THR A 473 13.76 -5.92 15.98
C THR A 473 13.53 -7.37 15.55
N SER A 474 13.32 -7.64 14.24
CA SER A 474 12.83 -8.94 13.75
C SER A 474 13.84 -10.08 13.78
N ILE A 475 15.13 -9.76 13.69
CA ILE A 475 16.21 -10.74 13.61
C ILE A 475 17.20 -10.47 14.74
N THR A 476 17.71 -11.54 15.34
CA THR A 476 18.69 -11.47 16.44
C THR A 476 19.95 -12.22 16.03
N ILE A 477 21.03 -11.47 15.79
CA ILE A 477 22.35 -12.02 15.44
C ILE A 477 23.20 -11.93 16.70
N ASP A 478 23.59 -13.08 17.25
CA ASP A 478 24.15 -13.14 18.61
C ASP A 478 25.60 -12.66 18.67
N ASP A 479 26.39 -12.82 17.61
CA ASP A 479 27.83 -12.54 17.57
C ASP A 479 28.20 -11.10 17.15
N VAL A 480 27.21 -10.20 17.10
CA VAL A 480 27.43 -8.78 16.75
C VAL A 480 28.12 -8.03 17.89
N VAL A 481 29.22 -7.37 17.56
CA VAL A 481 30.00 -6.52 18.48
C VAL A 481 30.13 -5.10 17.95
N TYR A 482 30.07 -4.93 16.62
CA TYR A 482 30.20 -3.65 15.94
C TYR A 482 28.93 -3.33 15.17
N VAL A 483 28.40 -2.13 15.37
CA VAL A 483 27.25 -1.61 14.61
C VAL A 483 27.68 -0.35 13.85
N ILE A 484 27.34 -0.29 12.56
CA ILE A 484 27.47 0.92 11.74
C ILE A 484 26.06 1.36 11.36
N ASP A 485 25.68 2.58 11.73
CA ASP A 485 24.32 3.10 11.56
C ASP A 485 24.31 4.36 10.68
N CYS A 486 23.71 4.26 9.50
CA CYS A 486 23.54 5.40 8.59
C CYS A 486 22.46 6.40 9.06
N GLY A 487 21.67 6.05 10.08
CA GLY A 487 20.63 6.92 10.65
C GLY A 487 19.35 7.02 9.83
N LYS A 488 19.26 6.29 8.71
CA LYS A 488 18.10 6.34 7.82
C LYS A 488 17.44 4.97 7.69
N ALA A 489 16.15 4.99 7.36
CA ALA A 489 15.39 3.82 6.95
C ALA A 489 14.37 4.24 5.88
N LYS A 490 13.96 3.31 5.01
CA LYS A 490 12.78 3.52 4.19
C LYS A 490 11.54 3.25 5.04
N GLU A 491 10.72 4.27 5.25
CA GLU A 491 9.49 4.15 6.02
C GLU A 491 8.27 4.28 5.13
N THR A 492 7.24 3.49 5.44
CA THR A 492 5.94 3.63 4.81
C THR A 492 5.21 4.83 5.42
N SER A 493 4.82 5.76 4.56
CA SER A 493 3.94 6.87 4.89
C SER A 493 2.74 6.92 3.96
N TYR A 494 1.73 7.71 4.29
CA TYR A 494 0.50 7.78 3.52
C TYR A 494 0.17 9.23 3.19
N ASP A 495 0.10 9.53 1.90
CA ASP A 495 -0.39 10.81 1.40
C ASP A 495 -1.91 10.72 1.26
N ALA A 496 -2.64 11.14 2.29
CA ALA A 496 -4.10 11.07 2.33
C ALA A 496 -4.78 11.92 1.25
N LEU A 497 -4.11 12.97 0.75
CA LEU A 497 -4.63 13.84 -0.30
C LEU A 497 -4.64 13.12 -1.65
N ASN A 498 -3.56 12.37 -1.95
CA ASN A 498 -3.43 11.60 -3.18
C ASN A 498 -3.83 10.12 -3.04
N ASN A 499 -4.25 9.70 -1.84
CA ASN A 499 -4.52 8.29 -1.52
C ASN A 499 -3.36 7.38 -1.97
N THR A 500 -2.13 7.84 -1.73
CA THR A 500 -0.90 7.22 -2.25
C THR A 500 -0.02 6.77 -1.09
N PRO A 501 0.19 5.44 -0.92
CA PRO A 501 1.25 4.92 -0.08
C PRO A 501 2.61 5.38 -0.60
N CYS A 502 3.43 5.87 0.31
CA CYS A 502 4.76 6.38 0.05
C CYS A 502 5.77 5.47 0.75
N LEU A 503 6.91 5.21 0.11
CA LEU A 503 8.06 4.54 0.72
C LEU A 503 9.27 5.43 0.50
N LEU A 504 9.51 6.31 1.46
CA LEU A 504 10.51 7.37 1.37
C LEU A 504 11.62 7.10 2.38
N PRO A 505 12.89 7.43 2.04
CA PRO A 505 13.95 7.45 3.04
C PRO A 505 13.67 8.55 4.06
N THR A 506 13.67 8.20 5.34
CA THR A 506 13.48 9.12 6.48
C THR A 506 14.59 8.91 7.51
N TRP A 507 14.84 9.95 8.32
CA TRP A 507 15.66 9.80 9.52
C TRP A 507 14.92 8.91 10.52
N ILE A 508 15.67 8.02 11.18
CA ILE A 508 15.11 7.16 12.22
C ILE A 508 14.82 7.95 13.49
N SER A 509 14.07 7.32 14.40
CA SER A 509 13.84 7.88 15.73
C SER A 509 15.06 7.68 16.66
N LYS A 510 15.15 8.47 17.75
CA LYS A 510 16.18 8.25 18.79
C LYS A 510 16.04 6.87 19.43
N VAL A 511 14.82 6.37 19.59
CA VAL A 511 14.58 5.02 20.09
C VAL A 511 15.12 3.96 19.14
N SER A 512 14.89 4.10 17.83
CA SER A 512 15.47 3.20 16.82
C SER A 512 16.99 3.20 16.87
N ALA A 513 17.62 4.38 16.95
CA ALA A 513 19.08 4.48 17.11
C ALA A 513 19.59 3.76 18.37
N ARG A 514 18.87 3.88 19.50
CA ARG A 514 19.18 3.15 20.75
C ARG A 514 19.03 1.64 20.59
N GLN A 515 18.00 1.17 19.88
CA GLN A 515 17.79 -0.26 19.58
C GLN A 515 18.91 -0.81 18.69
N ARG A 516 19.31 -0.07 17.64
CA ARG A 516 20.45 -0.41 16.77
C ARG A 516 21.74 -0.51 17.58
N ARG A 517 22.03 0.50 18.41
CA ARG A 517 23.17 0.49 19.35
C ARG A 517 23.15 -0.74 20.26
N GLY A 518 21.99 -1.10 20.80
CA GLY A 518 21.81 -2.27 21.67
C GLY A 518 22.17 -3.61 21.02
N ARG A 519 22.22 -3.69 19.68
CA ARG A 519 22.63 -4.91 18.97
C ARG A 519 24.11 -5.26 19.16
N ALA A 520 24.96 -4.27 19.45
CA ALA A 520 26.38 -4.49 19.72
C ALA A 520 26.67 -4.98 21.17
N GLY A 521 25.73 -4.80 22.10
CA GLY A 521 25.95 -5.01 23.54
C GLY A 521 25.39 -6.31 24.10
N ARG A 522 25.13 -7.33 23.26
CA ARG A 522 24.41 -8.54 23.67
C ARG A 522 25.29 -9.59 24.33
N VAL A 523 26.43 -9.87 23.73
CA VAL A 523 27.34 -10.95 24.17
C VAL A 523 28.55 -10.43 24.93
N GLN A 524 28.99 -9.22 24.63
CA GLN A 524 30.16 -8.58 25.24
C GLN A 524 30.12 -7.06 25.01
N PRO A 525 31.03 -6.25 25.60
CA PRO A 525 31.11 -4.83 25.30
C PRO A 525 31.32 -4.56 23.82
N GLY A 526 30.53 -3.64 23.26
CA GLY A 526 30.46 -3.38 21.82
C GLY A 526 30.69 -1.93 21.45
N GLU A 527 30.66 -1.64 20.14
CA GLU A 527 30.86 -0.30 19.59
C GLU A 527 29.81 0.01 18.52
N CYS A 528 29.34 1.26 18.50
CA CYS A 528 28.33 1.75 17.58
C CYS A 528 28.80 3.05 16.92
N TYR A 529 28.96 3.03 15.60
CA TYR A 529 29.38 4.14 14.76
C TYR A 529 28.17 4.75 14.06
N HIS A 530 27.76 5.96 14.43
CA HIS A 530 26.69 6.71 13.79
C HIS A 530 27.27 7.61 12.69
N LEU A 531 26.85 7.43 11.45
CA LEU A 531 27.35 8.17 10.28
C LEU A 531 26.67 9.55 10.11
N TYR A 532 26.19 10.10 11.20
CA TYR A 532 25.53 11.40 11.27
C TYR A 532 26.04 12.18 12.50
N PRO A 533 26.09 13.52 12.42
CA PRO A 533 26.54 14.33 13.53
C PRO A 533 25.63 14.26 14.76
N ARG A 534 26.17 14.55 15.96
CA ARG A 534 25.35 14.59 17.19
C ARG A 534 24.22 15.61 17.12
N CYS A 535 24.44 16.78 16.53
CA CYS A 535 23.40 17.80 16.38
C CYS A 535 22.21 17.31 15.55
N VAL A 536 22.46 16.42 14.57
CA VAL A 536 21.41 15.80 13.76
C VAL A 536 20.64 14.76 14.57
N TYR A 537 21.33 13.95 15.38
CA TYR A 537 20.70 13.03 16.32
C TYR A 537 19.79 13.74 17.33
N ASP A 538 20.23 14.89 17.86
CA ASP A 538 19.44 15.66 18.82
C ASP A 538 18.14 16.19 18.20
N ALA A 539 18.14 16.43 16.88
CA ALA A 539 16.98 16.81 16.09
C ALA A 539 16.08 15.64 15.64
N PHE A 540 16.49 14.38 15.85
CA PHE A 540 15.61 13.22 15.56
C PHE A 540 14.35 13.26 16.42
N ALA A 541 13.25 12.76 15.86
CA ALA A 541 12.06 12.47 16.63
C ALA A 541 12.38 11.42 17.71
N ASP A 542 11.79 11.55 18.90
CA ASP A 542 12.06 10.60 19.98
C ASP A 542 11.55 9.20 19.63
N TYR A 543 10.37 9.13 18.98
CA TYR A 543 9.68 7.89 18.61
C TYR A 543 9.29 7.87 17.13
N GLN A 544 9.18 6.67 16.57
CA GLN A 544 8.61 6.49 15.25
C GLN A 544 7.11 6.81 15.27
N LEU A 545 6.60 7.39 14.18
CA LEU A 545 5.17 7.67 14.06
C LEU A 545 4.37 6.35 14.01
N PRO A 546 3.30 6.19 14.83
CA PRO A 546 2.45 5.01 14.84
C PRO A 546 1.89 4.65 13.46
N GLU A 547 1.73 3.35 13.18
CA GLU A 547 1.22 2.88 11.88
C GLU A 547 -0.16 3.44 11.52
N ILE A 548 -1.03 3.59 12.52
CA ILE A 548 -2.39 4.13 12.34
C ILE A 548 -2.38 5.57 11.78
N LEU A 549 -1.30 6.33 11.94
CA LEU A 549 -1.16 7.70 11.44
C LEU A 549 -0.55 7.77 10.04
N ARG A 550 0.05 6.68 9.55
CA ARG A 550 0.87 6.68 8.32
C ARG A 550 0.52 5.59 7.33
N THR A 551 -0.60 4.90 7.54
CA THR A 551 -1.10 3.83 6.65
C THR A 551 -2.55 4.06 6.23
N PRO A 552 -2.97 3.53 5.07
CA PRO A 552 -4.36 3.55 4.66
C PRO A 552 -5.29 2.78 5.64
N LEU A 553 -6.45 3.35 5.96
CA LEU A 553 -7.32 2.85 7.06
C LEU A 553 -8.51 2.00 6.60
N GLN A 554 -8.62 1.63 5.32
CA GLN A 554 -9.81 0.98 4.75
C GLN A 554 -10.14 -0.34 5.45
N SER A 555 -9.14 -1.21 5.64
CA SER A 555 -9.32 -2.50 6.31
C SER A 555 -9.72 -2.34 7.78
N LEU A 556 -9.15 -1.36 8.47
CA LEU A 556 -9.47 -1.03 9.87
C LEU A 556 -10.92 -0.53 10.00
N CYS A 557 -11.33 0.39 9.11
CA CYS A 557 -12.70 0.90 9.05
C CYS A 557 -13.73 -0.22 8.84
N LEU A 558 -13.41 -1.21 7.99
CA LEU A 558 -14.29 -2.36 7.78
C LEU A 558 -14.36 -3.26 9.03
N GLN A 559 -13.25 -3.48 9.73
CA GLN A 559 -13.22 -4.23 10.99
C GLN A 559 -14.04 -3.55 12.10
N ILE A 560 -13.97 -2.21 12.21
CA ILE A 560 -14.80 -1.43 13.16
C ILE A 560 -16.28 -1.72 12.97
N LYS A 561 -16.75 -1.70 11.71
CA LYS A 561 -18.15 -1.97 11.38
C LYS A 561 -18.51 -3.45 11.60
N SER A 562 -17.59 -4.38 11.32
CA SER A 562 -17.76 -5.82 11.60
C SER A 562 -18.00 -6.08 13.09
N LEU A 563 -17.20 -5.45 13.96
CA LEU A 563 -17.34 -5.52 15.42
C LEU A 563 -18.55 -4.73 15.94
N LYS A 564 -19.29 -4.02 15.09
CA LYS A 564 -20.42 -3.14 15.44
C LYS A 564 -20.04 -2.12 16.53
N LEU A 565 -18.88 -1.47 16.38
CA LEU A 565 -18.33 -0.51 17.35
C LEU A 565 -18.83 0.94 17.12
N GLY A 566 -19.89 1.12 16.32
CA GLY A 566 -20.52 2.42 16.08
C GLY A 566 -19.95 3.18 14.88
N SER A 567 -19.83 4.50 15.02
CA SER A 567 -19.27 5.39 14.01
C SER A 567 -17.76 5.19 13.89
N ILE A 568 -17.25 5.11 12.65
CA ILE A 568 -15.81 4.93 12.40
C ILE A 568 -15.01 6.10 12.94
N SER A 569 -15.45 7.33 12.65
CA SER A 569 -14.74 8.54 13.07
C SER A 569 -14.71 8.71 14.59
N GLU A 570 -15.81 8.39 15.27
CA GLU A 570 -15.90 8.45 16.73
C GLU A 570 -15.08 7.34 17.39
N PHE A 571 -15.05 6.15 16.79
CA PHE A 571 -14.23 5.07 17.31
C PHE A 571 -12.74 5.42 17.24
N LEU A 572 -12.28 5.89 16.07
CA LEU A 572 -10.86 6.20 15.83
C LEU A 572 -10.38 7.44 16.58
N SER A 573 -11.26 8.38 16.93
CA SER A 573 -10.89 9.53 17.77
C SER A 573 -10.50 9.13 19.20
N ARG A 574 -10.87 7.93 19.64
CA ARG A 574 -10.51 7.36 20.96
C ARG A 574 -9.20 6.59 20.96
N ALA A 575 -8.52 6.49 19.81
CA ALA A 575 -7.18 5.90 19.72
C ALA A 575 -6.19 6.64 20.62
N LEU A 576 -5.10 5.97 20.99
CA LEU A 576 -4.02 6.56 21.78
C LEU A 576 -3.52 7.87 21.15
N GLN A 577 -3.37 7.86 19.83
CA GLN A 577 -3.19 9.03 18.99
C GLN A 577 -4.13 8.89 17.79
N SER A 578 -5.06 9.84 17.63
CA SER A 578 -6.10 9.78 16.60
C SER A 578 -5.52 10.07 15.20
N PRO A 579 -5.89 9.30 14.16
CA PRO A 579 -5.52 9.60 12.79
C PRO A 579 -6.14 10.90 12.28
N GLU A 580 -5.55 11.46 11.22
CA GLU A 580 -6.10 12.65 10.56
C GLU A 580 -7.51 12.38 10.01
N LEU A 581 -8.42 13.32 10.21
CA LEU A 581 -9.81 13.21 9.77
C LEU A 581 -9.93 12.97 8.26
N LEU A 582 -9.03 13.56 7.45
CA LEU A 582 -9.00 13.37 6.00
C LEU A 582 -8.71 11.90 5.64
N ALA A 583 -7.75 11.26 6.31
CA ALA A 583 -7.41 9.86 6.08
C ALA A 583 -8.60 8.93 6.41
N VAL A 584 -9.32 9.22 7.50
CA VAL A 584 -10.54 8.50 7.89
C VAL A 584 -11.64 8.68 6.85
N GLN A 585 -11.91 9.91 6.42
CA GLN A 585 -12.92 10.23 5.40
C GLN A 585 -12.62 9.53 4.08
N LYS A 586 -11.35 9.54 3.64
CA LYS A 586 -10.93 8.86 2.40
C LYS A 586 -11.07 7.34 2.50
N ALA A 587 -10.81 6.76 3.66
CA ALA A 587 -11.05 5.33 3.88
C ALA A 587 -12.54 4.98 3.80
N ILE A 588 -13.42 5.80 4.39
CA ILE A 588 -14.88 5.62 4.30
C ILE A 588 -15.37 5.78 2.85
N GLU A 589 -14.94 6.84 2.16
CA GLU A 589 -15.28 7.09 0.75
C GLU A 589 -14.86 5.90 -0.13
N TYR A 590 -13.65 5.37 0.07
CA TYR A 590 -13.18 4.18 -0.63
C TYR A 590 -14.08 2.97 -0.38
N LEU A 591 -14.44 2.69 0.88
CA LEU A 591 -15.31 1.56 1.23
C LEU A 591 -16.72 1.68 0.63
N LYS A 592 -17.22 2.92 0.46
CA LYS A 592 -18.46 3.19 -0.29
C LYS A 592 -18.28 2.92 -1.78
N ILE A 593 -17.20 3.40 -2.39
CA ILE A 593 -16.90 3.20 -3.83
C ILE A 593 -16.81 1.72 -4.18
N ILE A 594 -16.18 0.89 -3.34
CA ILE A 594 -16.09 -0.56 -3.61
C ILE A 594 -17.40 -1.31 -3.32
N GLY A 595 -18.39 -0.66 -2.69
CA GLY A 595 -19.69 -1.25 -2.34
C GLY A 595 -19.71 -2.03 -1.04
N ALA A 596 -18.71 -1.87 -0.16
CA ALA A 596 -18.67 -2.52 1.15
C ALA A 596 -19.56 -1.79 2.18
N LEU A 597 -19.66 -0.47 2.06
CA LEU A 597 -20.53 0.38 2.87
C LEU A 597 -21.58 1.07 2.00
N ASP A 598 -22.76 1.29 2.56
CA ASP A 598 -23.77 2.18 1.96
C ASP A 598 -23.48 3.66 2.28
N GLU A 599 -24.33 4.57 1.77
CA GLU A 599 -24.17 6.00 2.01
C GLU A 599 -24.29 6.41 3.48
N SER A 600 -24.95 5.60 4.30
CA SER A 600 -25.13 5.79 5.73
C SER A 600 -24.06 5.07 6.58
N GLU A 601 -22.98 4.59 5.95
CA GLU A 601 -21.90 3.82 6.57
C GLU A 601 -22.32 2.47 7.19
N ASN A 602 -23.41 1.86 6.72
CA ASN A 602 -23.77 0.51 7.13
C ASN A 602 -23.16 -0.54 6.19
N LEU A 603 -22.90 -1.72 6.74
CA LEU A 603 -22.41 -2.86 5.94
C LEU A 603 -23.48 -3.31 4.94
N THR A 604 -23.13 -3.29 3.65
CA THR A 604 -23.93 -3.88 2.58
C THR A 604 -23.90 -5.41 2.66
N VAL A 605 -24.68 -6.10 1.82
CA VAL A 605 -24.60 -7.58 1.70
C VAL A 605 -23.18 -8.01 1.32
N LEU A 606 -22.58 -7.36 0.31
CA LEU A 606 -21.18 -7.58 -0.06
C LEU A 606 -20.24 -7.30 1.12
N GLY A 607 -20.43 -6.18 1.81
CA GLY A 607 -19.64 -5.80 2.98
C GLY A 607 -19.62 -6.88 4.06
N ARG A 608 -20.74 -7.55 4.32
CA ARG A 608 -20.81 -8.66 5.30
C ARG A 608 -19.95 -9.84 4.88
N TYR A 609 -19.99 -10.26 3.61
CA TYR A 609 -19.08 -11.30 3.13
C TYR A 609 -17.62 -10.87 3.21
N LEU A 610 -17.30 -9.63 2.85
CA LEU A 610 -15.93 -9.10 2.95
C LEU A 610 -15.40 -9.15 4.39
N THR A 611 -16.23 -8.90 5.39
CA THR A 611 -15.80 -8.98 6.81
C THR A 611 -15.47 -10.39 7.28
N MET A 612 -15.94 -11.43 6.59
CA MET A 612 -15.65 -12.84 6.92
C MET A 612 -14.32 -13.30 6.31
N LEU A 613 -13.82 -12.60 5.29
CA LEU A 613 -12.59 -12.93 4.58
C LEU A 613 -11.39 -12.22 5.23
N PRO A 614 -10.33 -12.94 5.63
CA PRO A 614 -9.16 -12.36 6.29
C PRO A 614 -8.22 -11.68 5.28
N MET A 615 -8.69 -10.71 4.50
CA MET A 615 -7.88 -10.06 3.46
C MET A 615 -8.34 -8.64 3.14
N GLU A 616 -7.60 -7.95 2.28
CA GLU A 616 -7.99 -6.62 1.83
C GLU A 616 -9.35 -6.65 1.11
N PRO A 617 -10.23 -5.65 1.34
CA PRO A 617 -11.59 -5.66 0.80
C PRO A 617 -11.67 -5.83 -0.72
N LYS A 618 -10.74 -5.24 -1.47
CA LYS A 618 -10.65 -5.35 -2.94
C LYS A 618 -10.39 -6.79 -3.42
N LEU A 619 -9.53 -7.53 -2.72
CA LEU A 619 -9.20 -8.91 -3.05
C LEU A 619 -10.35 -9.85 -2.68
N GLY A 620 -10.99 -9.61 -1.53
CA GLY A 620 -12.21 -10.35 -1.14
C GLY A 620 -13.34 -10.14 -2.14
N LYS A 621 -13.51 -8.91 -2.64
CA LYS A 621 -14.51 -8.56 -3.66
C LYS A 621 -14.26 -9.29 -4.98
N MET A 622 -12.99 -9.37 -5.41
CA MET A 622 -12.58 -10.15 -6.57
C MET A 622 -12.93 -11.63 -6.41
N LEU A 623 -12.60 -12.20 -5.26
CA LEU A 623 -12.81 -13.61 -4.95
C LEU A 623 -14.30 -13.99 -4.97
N ILE A 624 -15.14 -13.17 -4.33
CA ILE A 624 -16.60 -13.34 -4.30
C ILE A 624 -17.19 -13.31 -5.72
N LEU A 625 -16.73 -12.37 -6.56
CA LEU A 625 -17.21 -12.31 -7.94
C LEU A 625 -16.72 -13.50 -8.78
N GLY A 626 -15.49 -13.96 -8.56
CA GLY A 626 -14.96 -15.18 -9.21
C GLY A 626 -15.82 -16.41 -8.91
N ALA A 627 -16.29 -16.57 -7.67
CA ALA A 627 -17.25 -17.60 -7.29
C ALA A 627 -18.63 -17.41 -7.93
N THR A 628 -19.09 -16.15 -8.03
CA THR A 628 -20.41 -15.79 -8.59
C THR A 628 -20.50 -16.03 -10.11
N LEU A 629 -19.41 -15.80 -10.85
CA LEU A 629 -19.35 -15.89 -12.31
C LEU A 629 -18.68 -17.18 -12.84
N ASN A 630 -18.46 -18.16 -11.97
CA ASN A 630 -17.89 -19.47 -12.31
C ASN A 630 -16.48 -19.42 -12.94
N CYS A 631 -15.61 -18.56 -12.39
CA CYS A 631 -14.18 -18.44 -12.73
C CYS A 631 -13.28 -18.59 -11.48
N LEU A 632 -13.60 -19.51 -10.58
CA LEU A 632 -13.07 -19.50 -9.22
C LEU A 632 -11.56 -19.83 -9.15
N GLU A 633 -11.11 -20.87 -9.84
CA GLU A 633 -9.72 -21.36 -9.80
C GLU A 633 -8.66 -20.30 -10.15
N PRO A 634 -8.70 -19.62 -11.31
CA PRO A 634 -7.69 -18.61 -11.64
C PRO A 634 -7.75 -17.40 -10.68
N ILE A 635 -8.95 -17.00 -10.25
CA ILE A 635 -9.13 -15.89 -9.30
C ILE A 635 -8.56 -16.24 -7.92
N LEU A 636 -8.72 -17.48 -7.45
CA LEU A 636 -8.04 -17.98 -6.26
C LEU A 636 -6.52 -17.85 -6.38
N THR A 637 -5.92 -18.16 -7.53
CA THR A 637 -4.48 -17.96 -7.76
C THR A 637 -4.11 -16.49 -7.66
N ILE A 638 -4.84 -15.61 -8.34
CA ILE A 638 -4.54 -14.19 -8.38
C ILE A 638 -4.62 -13.60 -6.97
N VAL A 639 -5.73 -13.86 -6.27
CA VAL A 639 -5.96 -13.37 -4.93
C VAL A 639 -4.93 -13.91 -3.92
N ALA A 640 -4.56 -15.19 -4.02
CA ALA A 640 -3.51 -15.78 -3.19
C ALA A 640 -2.12 -15.23 -3.51
N GLY A 641 -1.76 -15.07 -4.78
CA GLY A 641 -0.46 -14.51 -5.17
C GLY A 641 -0.31 -13.03 -4.84
N LEU A 642 -1.40 -12.24 -4.88
CA LEU A 642 -1.41 -10.86 -4.40
C LEU A 642 -1.36 -10.76 -2.85
N SER A 643 -1.75 -11.83 -2.14
CA SER A 643 -1.68 -11.89 -0.67
C SER A 643 -0.33 -12.42 -0.15
N VAL A 644 0.52 -12.93 -1.03
CA VAL A 644 1.85 -13.47 -0.73
C VAL A 644 2.90 -12.57 -1.39
N ARG A 645 4.15 -12.72 -0.98
CA ARG A 645 5.26 -12.11 -1.68
C ARG A 645 5.34 -12.62 -3.13
N ASP A 646 5.59 -11.69 -4.06
CA ASP A 646 5.75 -11.96 -5.50
C ASP A 646 6.59 -13.23 -5.75
N PRO A 647 6.04 -14.26 -6.42
CA PRO A 647 6.76 -15.50 -6.68
C PRO A 647 7.87 -15.33 -7.72
N PHE A 648 7.84 -14.30 -8.56
CA PHE A 648 8.87 -14.05 -9.55
C PHE A 648 10.13 -13.48 -8.90
N LEU A 649 11.25 -14.19 -9.05
CA LEU A 649 12.56 -13.79 -8.58
C LEU A 649 13.31 -13.06 -9.70
N THR A 650 14.11 -12.08 -9.32
CA THR A 650 14.98 -11.36 -10.28
C THR A 650 16.39 -11.30 -9.72
N PRO A 651 17.16 -12.41 -9.78
CA PRO A 651 18.57 -12.42 -9.38
C PRO A 651 19.36 -11.41 -10.21
N LEU A 652 20.31 -10.71 -9.60
CA LEU A 652 21.06 -9.61 -10.22
C LEU A 652 21.91 -10.09 -11.41
N ASP A 653 22.62 -11.20 -11.22
CA ASP A 653 23.48 -11.85 -12.21
C ASP A 653 22.70 -12.41 -13.41
N LYS A 654 21.41 -12.68 -13.24
CA LYS A 654 20.54 -13.32 -14.23
C LYS A 654 19.28 -12.52 -14.50
N LYS A 655 19.33 -11.20 -14.33
CA LYS A 655 18.15 -10.33 -14.47
C LYS A 655 17.50 -10.48 -15.84
N ASP A 656 18.27 -10.41 -16.91
CA ASP A 656 17.75 -10.50 -18.27
C ASP A 656 17.12 -11.87 -18.56
N LEU A 657 17.69 -12.95 -17.99
CA LEU A 657 17.13 -14.30 -18.11
C LEU A 657 15.83 -14.45 -17.32
N ALA A 658 15.79 -13.94 -16.10
CA ALA A 658 14.59 -13.96 -15.25
C ALA A 658 13.45 -13.16 -15.89
N ASP A 659 13.79 -12.02 -16.48
CA ASP A 659 12.85 -11.18 -17.19
C ASP A 659 12.32 -11.83 -18.47
N ALA A 660 13.20 -12.47 -19.24
CA ALA A 660 12.80 -13.24 -20.41
C ALA A 660 11.88 -14.40 -19.99
N ALA A 661 12.21 -15.14 -18.93
CA ALA A 661 11.37 -16.20 -18.39
C ALA A 661 9.98 -15.67 -17.99
N LYS A 662 9.91 -14.53 -17.29
CA LYS A 662 8.65 -13.89 -16.90
C LYS A 662 7.80 -13.50 -18.12
N ALA A 663 8.42 -13.02 -19.20
CA ALA A 663 7.74 -12.66 -20.44
C ALA A 663 7.11 -13.86 -21.17
N HIS A 664 7.57 -15.10 -20.95
CA HIS A 664 6.93 -16.28 -21.54
C HIS A 664 5.50 -16.50 -21.02
N PHE A 665 5.19 -16.00 -19.81
CA PHE A 665 3.85 -16.06 -19.23
C PHE A 665 2.94 -14.92 -19.70
N SER A 666 3.47 -13.91 -20.41
CA SER A 666 2.87 -12.59 -20.53
C SER A 666 2.12 -12.28 -21.82
N ARG A 667 1.62 -13.30 -22.52
CA ARG A 667 1.08 -13.17 -23.88
C ARG A 667 -0.01 -12.07 -24.05
N ASP A 668 -0.58 -11.53 -22.98
CA ASP A 668 -1.79 -10.70 -23.01
C ASP A 668 -1.76 -9.46 -22.09
N TYR A 669 -0.59 -8.85 -21.86
CA TYR A 669 -0.48 -7.56 -21.16
C TYR A 669 -1.11 -7.54 -19.74
N SER A 670 -0.91 -8.62 -18.98
CA SER A 670 -1.46 -8.80 -17.63
C SER A 670 -0.48 -9.51 -16.71
N ASP A 671 -0.06 -8.82 -15.64
CA ASP A 671 0.75 -9.42 -14.57
C ASP A 671 -0.03 -10.50 -13.81
N HIS A 672 -1.34 -10.29 -13.61
CA HIS A 672 -2.21 -11.22 -12.90
C HIS A 672 -2.42 -12.53 -13.67
N LEU A 673 -2.63 -12.48 -14.99
CA LEU A 673 -2.76 -13.70 -15.80
C LEU A 673 -1.41 -14.42 -15.97
N ALA A 674 -0.29 -13.67 -16.01
CA ALA A 674 1.04 -14.28 -16.01
C ALA A 674 1.30 -15.09 -14.73
N LEU A 675 0.85 -14.58 -13.57
CA LEU A 675 0.88 -15.31 -12.30
C LEU A 675 0.04 -16.60 -12.35
N VAL A 676 -1.17 -16.55 -12.94
CA VAL A 676 -2.01 -17.75 -13.12
C VAL A 676 -1.26 -18.83 -13.88
N ARG A 677 -0.68 -18.48 -15.04
CA ARG A 677 0.05 -19.41 -15.90
C ARG A 677 1.30 -20.00 -15.23
N ALA A 678 2.05 -19.16 -14.51
CA ALA A 678 3.23 -19.61 -13.77
C ALA A 678 2.85 -20.61 -12.67
N TYR A 679 1.73 -20.36 -11.97
CA TYR A 679 1.22 -21.28 -10.95
C TYR A 679 0.68 -22.58 -11.55
N GLU A 680 -0.10 -22.52 -12.63
CA GLU A 680 -0.64 -23.71 -13.29
C GLU A 680 0.48 -24.63 -13.80
N GLY A 681 1.50 -24.05 -14.45
CA GLY A 681 2.66 -24.82 -14.90
C GLY A 681 3.47 -25.41 -13.74
N TRP A 682 3.60 -24.68 -12.62
CA TRP A 682 4.23 -25.22 -11.41
C TRP A 682 3.40 -26.35 -10.79
N ARG A 683 2.07 -26.20 -10.71
CA ARG A 683 1.16 -27.20 -10.16
C ARG A 683 1.25 -28.50 -10.95
N ASP A 684 1.27 -28.41 -12.27
CA ASP A 684 1.38 -29.59 -13.14
C ASP A 684 2.76 -30.26 -12.98
N ALA A 685 3.85 -29.49 -12.89
CA ALA A 685 5.17 -30.02 -12.60
C ALA A 685 5.30 -30.64 -11.18
N GLU A 686 4.65 -30.06 -10.17
CA GLU A 686 4.65 -30.58 -8.80
C GLU A 686 3.93 -31.93 -8.71
N ARG A 687 2.91 -32.16 -9.53
CA ARG A 687 2.26 -33.49 -9.65
C ARG A 687 3.24 -34.57 -10.12
N ASP A 688 4.17 -34.19 -10.98
CA ASP A 688 5.25 -35.06 -11.47
C ASP A 688 6.52 -35.00 -10.61
N LEU A 689 6.43 -34.44 -9.39
CA LEU A 689 7.56 -34.22 -8.44
C LEU A 689 8.71 -33.37 -9.01
N ALA A 690 8.47 -32.64 -10.10
CA ALA A 690 9.42 -31.77 -10.78
C ALA A 690 9.20 -30.27 -10.48
N GLY A 691 8.36 -29.93 -9.49
CA GLY A 691 8.02 -28.53 -9.22
C GLY A 691 9.19 -27.66 -8.77
N TYR A 692 10.18 -28.22 -8.06
CA TYR A 692 11.42 -27.50 -7.75
C TYR A 692 12.24 -27.15 -9.00
N GLU A 693 12.37 -28.10 -9.92
CA GLU A 693 13.07 -27.90 -11.20
C GLU A 693 12.33 -26.86 -12.07
N TYR A 694 10.99 -26.92 -12.09
CA TYR A 694 10.16 -25.91 -12.76
C TYR A 694 10.39 -24.51 -12.18
N CYS A 695 10.42 -24.38 -10.85
CA CYS A 695 10.70 -23.12 -10.18
C CYS A 695 12.09 -22.58 -10.54
N TRP A 696 13.11 -23.44 -10.52
CA TRP A 696 14.47 -23.07 -10.88
C TRP A 696 14.58 -22.56 -12.32
N LYS A 697 14.01 -23.29 -13.29
CA LYS A 697 14.04 -22.93 -14.71
C LYS A 697 13.35 -21.59 -15.01
N ASN A 698 12.28 -21.29 -14.27
CA ASN A 698 11.43 -20.11 -14.52
C ASN A 698 11.69 -18.95 -13.54
N PHE A 699 12.73 -19.04 -12.71
CA PHE A 699 13.05 -18.02 -11.69
C PHE A 699 11.89 -17.75 -10.73
N LEU A 700 11.26 -18.82 -10.22
CA LEU A 700 10.15 -18.74 -9.27
C LEU A 700 10.57 -19.20 -7.87
N SER A 701 9.98 -18.59 -6.85
CA SER A 701 10.13 -19.02 -5.46
C SER A 701 9.26 -20.23 -5.15
N ALA A 702 9.87 -21.40 -4.91
CA ALA A 702 9.15 -22.60 -4.52
C ALA A 702 8.37 -22.42 -3.20
N GLN A 703 8.90 -21.62 -2.26
CA GLN A 703 8.23 -21.29 -1.01
C GLN A 703 6.97 -20.43 -1.26
N SER A 704 7.07 -19.45 -2.16
CA SER A 704 5.92 -18.61 -2.53
C SER A 704 4.85 -19.44 -3.24
N MET A 705 5.22 -20.34 -4.14
CA MET A 705 4.27 -21.22 -4.83
C MET A 705 3.52 -22.15 -3.87
N LYS A 706 4.22 -22.77 -2.92
CA LYS A 706 3.59 -23.58 -1.86
C LYS A 706 2.67 -22.75 -0.96
N ALA A 707 3.07 -21.52 -0.64
CA ALA A 707 2.22 -20.60 0.13
C ALA A 707 0.96 -20.19 -0.64
N ILE A 708 1.08 -19.95 -1.95
CA ILE A 708 -0.06 -19.68 -2.84
C ILE A 708 -1.02 -20.88 -2.86
N ASP A 709 -0.52 -22.11 -3.06
CA ASP A 709 -1.35 -23.32 -3.04
C ASP A 709 -2.08 -23.50 -1.70
N SER A 710 -1.39 -23.28 -0.58
CA SER A 710 -1.98 -23.35 0.76
C SER A 710 -3.10 -22.32 0.96
N LEU A 711 -2.86 -21.05 0.59
CA LEU A 711 -3.88 -19.99 0.69
C LEU A 711 -5.07 -20.23 -0.23
N ARG A 712 -4.85 -20.78 -1.44
CA ARG A 712 -5.94 -21.14 -2.36
C ARG A 712 -6.90 -22.13 -1.69
N ARG A 713 -6.38 -23.15 -1.01
CA ARG A 713 -7.20 -24.13 -0.27
C ARG A 713 -7.94 -23.49 0.90
N GLU A 714 -7.29 -22.59 1.64
CA GLU A 714 -7.93 -21.86 2.73
C GLU A 714 -9.08 -20.97 2.22
N PHE A 715 -8.82 -20.16 1.18
CA PHE A 715 -9.83 -19.28 0.61
C PHE A 715 -11.00 -20.07 0.02
N TYR A 716 -10.74 -21.20 -0.63
CA TYR A 716 -11.78 -22.12 -1.06
C TYR A 716 -12.61 -22.65 0.13
N SER A 717 -11.96 -23.08 1.22
CA SER A 717 -12.65 -23.51 2.44
C SER A 717 -13.51 -22.40 3.04
N LEU A 718 -12.98 -21.17 3.12
CA LEU A 718 -13.73 -20.02 3.65
C LEU A 718 -14.95 -19.69 2.79
N LEU A 719 -14.82 -19.75 1.46
CA LEU A 719 -15.97 -19.57 0.56
C LEU A 719 -17.01 -20.68 0.73
N LYS A 720 -16.56 -21.92 0.97
CA LYS A 720 -17.44 -23.04 1.29
C LYS A 720 -18.19 -22.81 2.60
N ASP A 721 -17.51 -22.33 3.63
CA ASP A 721 -18.11 -21.99 4.93
C ASP A 721 -19.15 -20.85 4.80
N THR A 722 -18.93 -19.91 3.89
CA THR A 722 -19.93 -18.86 3.59
C THR A 722 -21.14 -19.37 2.80
N GLY A 723 -21.09 -20.58 2.26
CA GLY A 723 -22.14 -21.18 1.43
C GLY A 723 -22.17 -20.69 -0.03
N LEU A 724 -21.24 -19.81 -0.44
CA LEU A 724 -21.14 -19.32 -1.83
C LEU A 724 -20.69 -20.41 -2.80
N VAL A 725 -19.91 -21.37 -2.31
CA VAL A 725 -19.34 -22.47 -3.08
C VAL A 725 -19.74 -23.79 -2.42
N ASP A 726 -20.17 -24.77 -3.22
CA ASP A 726 -20.46 -26.12 -2.77
C ASP A 726 -19.28 -27.09 -3.03
N SER A 727 -19.47 -28.39 -2.76
CA SER A 727 -18.40 -29.38 -2.93
C SER A 727 -18.11 -29.74 -4.39
N ASN A 728 -18.94 -29.29 -5.35
CA ASN A 728 -18.80 -29.58 -6.76
C ASN A 728 -17.93 -28.53 -7.48
N ASN A 729 -16.63 -28.76 -7.48
CA ASN A 729 -15.65 -27.82 -8.04
C ASN A 729 -15.81 -27.58 -9.56
N THR A 730 -16.52 -28.44 -10.30
CA THR A 730 -16.62 -28.32 -11.77
C THR A 730 -17.50 -27.16 -12.22
N ILE A 731 -18.60 -26.90 -11.50
CA ILE A 731 -19.59 -25.88 -11.88
C ILE A 731 -18.96 -24.48 -11.81
N TYR A 732 -18.23 -24.19 -10.72
CA TYR A 732 -17.61 -22.89 -10.46
C TYR A 732 -16.37 -22.57 -11.31
N ASN A 733 -16.06 -23.44 -12.29
CA ASN A 733 -14.90 -23.28 -13.16
C ASN A 733 -15.25 -23.39 -14.66
N SER A 734 -16.54 -23.36 -14.99
CA SER A 734 -17.04 -23.45 -16.36
C SER A 734 -16.41 -22.42 -17.30
N TRP A 735 -16.06 -21.23 -16.78
CA TRP A 735 -15.51 -20.13 -17.56
C TRP A 735 -14.09 -19.72 -17.12
N SER A 736 -13.35 -20.60 -16.46
CA SER A 736 -12.01 -20.29 -15.92
C SER A 736 -10.94 -19.98 -16.98
N TYR A 737 -11.19 -20.33 -18.25
CA TYR A 737 -10.28 -20.03 -19.37
C TYR A 737 -10.72 -18.82 -20.21
N ASP A 738 -11.82 -18.16 -19.87
CA ASP A 738 -12.27 -16.94 -20.56
C ASP A 738 -11.48 -15.72 -20.06
N GLU A 739 -10.39 -15.39 -20.76
CA GLU A 739 -9.49 -14.31 -20.34
C GLU A 739 -10.16 -12.93 -20.27
N HIS A 740 -11.16 -12.66 -21.12
CA HIS A 740 -11.88 -11.39 -21.12
C HIS A 740 -12.76 -11.27 -19.87
N LEU A 741 -13.44 -12.37 -19.49
CA LEU A 741 -14.21 -12.43 -18.26
C LEU A 741 -13.31 -12.33 -17.02
N LEU A 742 -12.14 -12.98 -17.02
CA LEU A 742 -11.15 -12.85 -15.96
C LEU A 742 -10.69 -11.39 -15.79
N ARG A 743 -10.42 -10.66 -16.89
CA ARG A 743 -10.14 -9.21 -16.84
C ARG A 743 -11.30 -8.42 -16.23
N GLY A 744 -12.54 -8.79 -16.55
CA GLY A 744 -13.75 -8.26 -15.92
C GLY A 744 -13.74 -8.41 -14.40
N ILE A 745 -13.47 -9.62 -13.92
CA ILE A 745 -13.44 -9.91 -12.49
C ILE A 745 -12.27 -9.19 -11.79
N ILE A 746 -11.09 -9.17 -12.41
CA ILE A 746 -9.92 -8.42 -11.92
C ILE A 746 -10.26 -6.92 -11.84
N CYS A 747 -10.91 -6.37 -12.87
CA CYS A 747 -11.38 -4.99 -12.87
C CYS A 747 -12.34 -4.71 -11.70
N TYR A 748 -13.35 -5.56 -11.49
CA TYR A 748 -14.32 -5.41 -10.41
C TYR A 748 -13.68 -5.43 -9.02
N GLY A 749 -12.68 -6.29 -8.83
CA GLY A 749 -11.92 -6.39 -7.59
C GLY A 749 -11.04 -5.18 -7.34
N LEU A 750 -10.19 -4.81 -8.30
CA LEU A 750 -9.14 -3.81 -8.13
C LEU A 750 -9.63 -2.36 -8.33
N TYR A 751 -10.82 -2.14 -8.89
CA TYR A 751 -11.42 -0.81 -8.98
C TYR A 751 -11.59 -0.19 -7.58
N PRO A 752 -11.25 1.11 -7.37
CA PRO A 752 -11.00 2.17 -8.36
C PRO A 752 -9.53 2.32 -8.82
N GLY A 753 -8.66 1.33 -8.62
CA GLY A 753 -7.26 1.34 -9.05
C GLY A 753 -7.09 1.32 -10.57
N ILE A 754 -7.41 2.44 -11.24
CA ILE A 754 -7.44 2.57 -12.69
C ILE A 754 -6.45 3.62 -13.21
N CYS A 755 -5.87 3.33 -14.36
CA CYS A 755 -4.96 4.19 -15.09
C CYS A 755 -5.37 4.31 -16.57
N SER A 756 -5.40 5.54 -17.09
CA SER A 756 -5.58 5.82 -18.52
C SER A 756 -4.27 5.64 -19.29
N VAL A 757 -4.34 4.94 -20.42
CA VAL A 757 -3.24 4.76 -21.37
C VAL A 757 -3.40 5.77 -22.50
N LEU A 758 -2.59 6.83 -22.50
CA LEU A 758 -2.62 7.87 -23.52
C LEU A 758 -1.53 7.62 -24.55
N HIS A 759 -1.91 7.19 -25.75
CA HIS A 759 -0.99 6.97 -26.87
C HIS A 759 -0.55 8.27 -27.53
N ASN A 760 0.76 8.41 -27.75
CA ASN A 760 1.42 9.40 -28.59
C ASN A 760 2.03 8.69 -29.83
N GLU A 761 2.55 9.45 -30.80
CA GLU A 761 3.06 8.90 -32.07
C GLU A 761 4.13 7.79 -31.93
N LYS A 762 4.94 7.82 -30.87
CA LYS A 762 6.06 6.86 -30.64
C LYS A 762 6.12 6.26 -29.23
N SER A 763 5.20 6.62 -28.34
CA SER A 763 5.20 6.19 -26.94
C SER A 763 3.80 6.29 -26.35
N PHE A 764 3.60 5.77 -25.15
CA PHE A 764 2.40 6.04 -24.36
C PHE A 764 2.76 6.74 -23.05
N SER A 765 1.78 7.42 -22.46
CA SER A 765 1.87 7.98 -21.12
C SER A 765 0.74 7.45 -20.27
N LEU A 766 1.04 7.17 -19.01
CA LEU A 766 0.09 6.62 -18.05
C LEU A 766 -0.37 7.72 -17.10
N LYS A 767 -1.68 7.80 -16.87
CA LYS A 767 -2.26 8.77 -15.93
C LYS A 767 -3.27 8.16 -14.97
N THR A 768 -3.23 8.55 -13.71
CA THR A 768 -4.22 8.20 -12.68
C THR A 768 -5.02 9.43 -12.26
N MET A 769 -6.14 9.19 -11.57
CA MET A 769 -6.99 10.24 -10.99
C MET A 769 -6.28 11.12 -9.99
N GLU A 770 -5.52 10.50 -9.10
CA GLU A 770 -5.04 11.15 -7.89
C GLU A 770 -3.64 11.76 -8.09
N ASP A 771 -2.78 11.14 -8.93
CA ASP A 771 -1.38 11.54 -9.07
C ASP A 771 -1.04 12.18 -10.41
N GLY A 772 -1.96 12.19 -11.38
CA GLY A 772 -1.64 12.60 -12.75
C GLY A 772 -0.73 11.58 -13.42
N GLN A 773 0.45 11.97 -13.89
CA GLN A 773 1.34 11.06 -14.61
C GLN A 773 2.01 10.03 -13.68
N VAL A 774 1.92 8.75 -14.05
CA VAL A 774 2.52 7.63 -13.31
C VAL A 774 3.41 6.77 -14.22
N LEU A 775 4.18 5.85 -13.63
CA LEU A 775 5.03 4.90 -14.35
C LEU A 775 4.71 3.46 -13.93
N LEU A 776 5.06 2.48 -14.76
CA LEU A 776 5.03 1.07 -14.37
C LEU A 776 6.34 0.71 -13.66
N HIS A 777 6.23 -0.08 -12.60
CA HIS A 777 7.39 -0.63 -11.91
C HIS A 777 8.14 -1.60 -12.82
N SER A 778 9.46 -1.69 -12.72
CA SER A 778 10.30 -2.50 -13.62
C SER A 778 9.99 -3.99 -13.61
N ASN A 779 9.37 -4.48 -12.54
CA ASN A 779 8.98 -5.88 -12.38
C ASN A 779 7.64 -6.20 -13.04
N SER A 780 6.85 -5.18 -13.41
CA SER A 780 5.64 -5.38 -14.20
C SER A 780 6.04 -5.74 -15.63
N ILE A 781 5.35 -6.71 -16.21
CA ILE A 781 5.65 -7.16 -17.57
C ILE A 781 5.33 -6.06 -18.58
N ASN A 782 4.25 -5.30 -18.34
CA ASN A 782 3.82 -4.20 -19.18
C ASN A 782 4.82 -3.02 -19.21
N ALA A 783 5.81 -2.99 -18.30
CA ALA A 783 6.81 -1.91 -18.26
C ALA A 783 7.77 -1.94 -19.46
N ARG A 784 7.84 -3.06 -20.20
CA ARG A 784 8.77 -3.27 -21.32
C ARG A 784 8.11 -3.13 -22.69
N ASP A 785 6.79 -3.21 -22.73
CA ASP A 785 6.07 -3.09 -23.97
C ASP A 785 6.19 -1.67 -24.52
N SER A 786 6.52 -1.57 -25.80
CA SER A 786 6.58 -0.28 -26.50
C SER A 786 5.19 0.31 -26.74
N ARG A 787 4.15 -0.53 -26.69
CA ARG A 787 2.75 -0.15 -26.88
C ARG A 787 1.83 -1.14 -26.16
N ILE A 788 0.89 -0.60 -25.40
CA ILE A 788 -0.21 -1.36 -24.78
C ILE A 788 -1.46 -1.13 -25.64
N PRO A 789 -2.10 -2.15 -26.24
CA PRO A 789 -3.20 -1.97 -27.21
C PRO A 789 -4.56 -1.65 -26.55
N TYR A 790 -4.59 -1.39 -25.25
CA TYR A 790 -5.80 -1.12 -24.47
C TYR A 790 -5.84 0.32 -23.97
N PRO A 791 -7.03 0.92 -23.79
CA PRO A 791 -7.19 2.28 -23.30
C PRO A 791 -6.96 2.41 -21.79
N TRP A 792 -7.06 1.31 -21.05
CA TRP A 792 -7.00 1.32 -19.59
C TRP A 792 -6.08 0.23 -19.04
N LEU A 793 -5.46 0.53 -17.90
CA LEU A 793 -4.81 -0.44 -17.02
C LEU A 793 -5.51 -0.42 -15.67
N ILE A 794 -5.81 -1.60 -15.12
CA ILE A 794 -6.19 -1.77 -13.73
C ILE A 794 -4.98 -2.25 -12.94
N PHE A 795 -4.81 -1.78 -11.70
CA PHE A 795 -3.67 -2.11 -10.83
C PHE A 795 -4.12 -2.36 -9.39
N ASN A 796 -3.38 -3.18 -8.67
CA ASN A 796 -3.65 -3.48 -7.26
C ASN A 796 -2.96 -2.46 -6.34
N GLU A 797 -1.67 -2.22 -6.54
CA GLU A 797 -0.89 -1.30 -5.71
C GLU A 797 -0.18 -0.23 -6.54
N LYS A 798 -0.20 1.00 -6.02
CA LYS A 798 0.69 2.08 -6.42
C LYS A 798 1.55 2.50 -5.24
N ILE A 799 2.79 2.88 -5.51
CA ILE A 799 3.72 3.33 -4.48
C ILE A 799 4.52 4.53 -4.96
N LYS A 800 4.67 5.53 -4.10
CA LYS A 800 5.52 6.70 -4.35
C LYS A 800 6.89 6.48 -3.72
N VAL A 801 7.92 6.44 -4.57
CA VAL A 801 9.33 6.43 -4.14
C VAL A 801 9.94 7.77 -4.55
N ASN A 802 10.46 7.87 -5.78
CA ASN A 802 10.86 9.14 -6.40
C ASN A 802 9.79 9.68 -7.35
N SER A 803 9.03 8.75 -7.94
CA SER A 803 7.85 8.96 -8.76
C SER A 803 6.79 7.95 -8.31
N VAL A 804 5.57 8.09 -8.81
CA VAL A 804 4.49 7.13 -8.51
C VAL A 804 4.60 5.97 -9.49
N PHE A 805 4.78 4.76 -8.95
CA PHE A 805 4.89 3.52 -9.71
C PHE A 805 3.69 2.62 -9.44
N LEU A 806 3.09 2.08 -10.49
CA LEU A 806 2.13 0.98 -10.42
C LEU A 806 2.94 -0.33 -10.35
N ARG A 807 2.74 -1.14 -9.30
CA ARG A 807 3.57 -2.35 -9.06
C ARG A 807 3.22 -3.48 -10.01
N ASP A 808 1.94 -3.65 -10.27
CA ASP A 808 1.33 -4.64 -11.12
C ASP A 808 0.25 -3.98 -11.99
N SER A 809 -0.10 -4.61 -13.11
CA SER A 809 -1.14 -4.08 -13.98
C SER A 809 -1.81 -5.13 -14.85
N THR A 810 -3.02 -4.82 -15.30
CA THR A 810 -3.75 -5.60 -16.31
C THR A 810 -4.48 -4.69 -17.26
N ALA A 811 -4.24 -4.90 -18.55
CA ALA A 811 -4.89 -4.14 -19.61
C ALA A 811 -6.36 -4.52 -19.77
N ILE A 812 -7.26 -3.54 -19.86
CA ILE A 812 -8.71 -3.75 -19.98
C ILE A 812 -9.34 -2.85 -21.04
N SER A 813 -10.43 -3.33 -21.65
CA SER A 813 -11.21 -2.61 -22.67
C SER A 813 -12.18 -1.59 -22.07
N ASP A 814 -12.81 -0.78 -22.92
CA ASP A 814 -13.87 0.16 -22.51
C ASP A 814 -15.08 -0.60 -21.95
N SER A 815 -15.48 -1.70 -22.60
CA SER A 815 -16.60 -2.54 -22.19
C SER A 815 -16.38 -3.16 -20.82
N VAL A 816 -15.17 -3.66 -20.55
CA VAL A 816 -14.81 -4.22 -19.25
C VAL A 816 -14.94 -3.17 -18.15
N LEU A 817 -14.42 -1.96 -18.38
CA LEU A 817 -14.51 -0.88 -17.40
C LEU A 817 -15.96 -0.44 -17.13
N LEU A 818 -16.76 -0.28 -18.18
CA LEU A 818 -18.16 0.13 -18.04
C LEU A 818 -19.02 -0.94 -17.34
N LEU A 819 -18.76 -2.22 -17.60
CA LEU A 819 -19.54 -3.31 -17.00
C LEU A 819 -19.07 -3.73 -15.62
N PHE A 820 -17.77 -3.66 -15.31
CA PHE A 820 -17.20 -4.17 -14.06
C PHE A 820 -16.62 -3.08 -13.14
N GLY A 821 -16.54 -1.83 -13.59
CA GLY A 821 -16.09 -0.70 -12.77
C GLY A 821 -17.12 -0.23 -11.73
N GLY A 822 -17.04 1.04 -11.36
CA GLY A 822 -17.95 1.68 -10.40
C GLY A 822 -19.34 2.02 -10.96
N THR A 823 -20.12 2.75 -10.15
CA THR A 823 -21.48 3.16 -10.50
C THR A 823 -21.50 4.11 -11.69
N ILE A 824 -22.34 3.80 -12.69
CA ILE A 824 -22.57 4.64 -13.86
C ILE A 824 -23.70 5.64 -13.58
N SER A 825 -23.45 6.91 -13.88
CA SER A 825 -24.45 7.99 -13.84
C SER A 825 -24.64 8.61 -15.23
N LYS A 826 -25.83 9.12 -15.52
CA LYS A 826 -26.11 9.81 -16.79
C LYS A 826 -25.44 11.19 -16.77
N GLY A 827 -24.73 11.51 -17.84
CA GLY A 827 -24.14 12.82 -18.05
C GLY A 827 -25.14 13.86 -18.57
N GLU A 828 -24.61 14.98 -19.05
CA GLU A 828 -25.41 16.15 -19.46
C GLU A 828 -26.14 15.97 -20.80
N VAL A 829 -25.70 15.04 -21.64
CA VAL A 829 -26.28 14.79 -22.97
C VAL A 829 -26.58 13.30 -23.14
N ASP A 830 -27.48 12.98 -24.07
CA ASP A 830 -27.74 11.59 -24.43
C ASP A 830 -26.48 10.95 -25.02
N GLY A 831 -26.17 9.72 -24.60
CA GLY A 831 -24.90 9.07 -24.95
C GLY A 831 -23.69 9.43 -24.08
N HIS A 832 -23.87 10.27 -23.05
CA HIS A 832 -22.82 10.60 -22.08
C HIS A 832 -23.01 9.83 -20.77
N LEU A 833 -22.03 9.02 -20.40
CA LEU A 833 -21.96 8.30 -19.13
C LEU A 833 -20.80 8.83 -18.26
N LYS A 834 -21.03 8.95 -16.96
CA LYS A 834 -20.07 9.43 -15.96
C LYS A 834 -19.83 8.38 -14.87
N MET A 835 -18.58 8.23 -14.44
CA MET A 835 -18.19 7.43 -13.26
C MET A 835 -17.26 8.26 -12.35
N LEU A 836 -17.13 7.86 -11.08
CA LEU A 836 -16.32 8.57 -10.06
C LEU A 836 -16.64 10.07 -9.98
N GLY A 837 -17.93 10.42 -9.86
CA GLY A 837 -18.35 11.82 -9.77
C GLY A 837 -18.05 12.66 -11.01
N GLY A 838 -17.84 12.02 -12.17
CA GLY A 838 -17.50 12.70 -13.43
C GLY A 838 -16.00 12.80 -13.71
N TYR A 839 -15.16 12.09 -12.96
CA TYR A 839 -13.74 11.99 -13.33
C TYR A 839 -13.54 11.17 -14.61
N LEU A 840 -14.26 10.06 -14.74
CA LEU A 840 -14.28 9.28 -15.98
C LEU A 840 -15.55 9.63 -16.75
N GLU A 841 -15.37 10.20 -17.94
CA GLU A 841 -16.46 10.54 -18.85
C GLU A 841 -16.35 9.74 -20.14
N PHE A 842 -17.44 9.09 -20.49
CA PHE A 842 -17.55 8.25 -21.68
C PHE A 842 -18.62 8.82 -22.60
N PHE A 843 -18.24 9.02 -23.86
CA PHE A 843 -19.12 9.54 -24.89
C PHE A 843 -19.32 8.47 -25.97
N MET A 844 -20.58 8.13 -26.23
CA MET A 844 -20.99 7.10 -27.19
C MET A 844 -22.34 7.45 -27.80
N SER A 845 -22.86 6.61 -28.70
CA SER A 845 -24.23 6.79 -29.20
C SER A 845 -25.26 6.52 -28.09
N PRO A 846 -26.43 7.19 -28.09
CA PRO A 846 -27.45 7.01 -27.06
C PRO A 846 -27.92 5.56 -26.90
N THR A 847 -27.99 4.80 -27.99
CA THR A 847 -28.37 3.38 -27.99
C THR A 847 -27.34 2.53 -27.26
N ILE A 848 -26.05 2.74 -27.53
CA ILE A 848 -24.96 2.02 -26.86
C ILE A 848 -24.93 2.39 -25.36
N ALA A 849 -25.15 3.66 -25.01
CA ALA A 849 -25.19 4.09 -23.62
C ALA A 849 -26.31 3.40 -22.84
N GLU A 850 -27.50 3.27 -23.42
CA GLU A 850 -28.61 2.58 -22.76
C GLU A 850 -28.39 1.06 -22.68
N MET A 851 -27.80 0.45 -23.70
CA MET A 851 -27.38 -0.97 -23.68
C MET A 851 -26.44 -1.24 -22.49
N TYR A 852 -25.38 -0.44 -22.31
CA TYR A 852 -24.47 -0.58 -21.16
C TYR A 852 -25.18 -0.41 -19.81
N ARG A 853 -26.08 0.58 -19.69
CA ARG A 853 -26.84 0.80 -18.45
C ARG A 853 -27.77 -0.36 -18.14
N SER A 854 -28.43 -0.92 -19.15
CA SER A 854 -29.31 -2.08 -18.99
C SER A 854 -28.51 -3.30 -18.57
N LEU A 855 -27.44 -3.65 -19.30
CA LEU A 855 -26.57 -4.78 -18.95
C LEU A 855 -25.97 -4.64 -17.55
N ARG A 856 -25.48 -3.45 -17.19
CA ARG A 856 -24.90 -3.20 -15.87
C ARG A 856 -25.94 -3.39 -14.76
N ARG A 857 -27.17 -2.88 -14.95
CA ARG A 857 -28.25 -3.06 -13.97
C ARG A 857 -28.57 -4.54 -13.76
N GLU A 858 -28.72 -5.30 -14.84
CA GLU A 858 -29.03 -6.74 -14.74
C GLU A 858 -27.85 -7.53 -14.13
N LEU A 859 -26.60 -7.16 -14.42
CA LEU A 859 -25.42 -7.76 -13.80
C LEU A 859 -25.36 -7.48 -12.29
N ASP A 860 -25.61 -6.22 -11.87
CA ASP A 860 -25.65 -5.86 -10.45
C ASP A 860 -26.81 -6.59 -9.73
N GLU A 861 -27.95 -6.77 -10.38
CA GLU A 861 -29.09 -7.55 -9.85
C GLU A 861 -28.76 -9.03 -9.70
N LEU A 862 -28.08 -9.63 -10.70
CA LEU A 862 -27.58 -11.01 -10.61
C LEU A 862 -26.64 -11.18 -9.41
N ILE A 863 -25.63 -10.32 -9.29
CA ILE A 863 -24.66 -10.39 -8.19
C ILE A 863 -25.38 -10.26 -6.85
N HIS A 864 -26.25 -9.25 -6.71
CA HIS A 864 -26.99 -9.04 -5.46
C HIS A 864 -27.89 -10.23 -5.10
N THR A 865 -28.62 -10.78 -6.07
CA THR A 865 -29.52 -11.92 -5.85
C THR A 865 -28.76 -13.18 -5.47
N LYS A 866 -27.61 -13.44 -6.11
CA LYS A 866 -26.73 -14.56 -5.79
C LYS A 866 -26.11 -14.43 -4.38
N LEU A 867 -25.75 -13.22 -3.95
CA LEU A 867 -25.23 -13.01 -2.59
C LEU A 867 -26.29 -13.19 -1.49
N LEU A 868 -27.54 -12.83 -1.79
CA LEU A 868 -28.67 -13.09 -0.89
C LEU A 868 -29.04 -14.58 -0.86
N ASN A 869 -28.93 -15.27 -2.00
CA ASN A 869 -29.25 -16.69 -2.16
C ASN A 869 -28.03 -17.45 -2.71
N PRO A 870 -27.04 -17.82 -1.88
CA PRO A 870 -25.78 -18.43 -2.34
C PRO A 870 -25.94 -19.70 -3.16
N ARG A 871 -26.96 -20.51 -2.86
CA ARG A 871 -27.30 -21.76 -3.56
C ARG A 871 -28.10 -21.57 -4.84
N MET A 872 -28.42 -20.32 -5.22
CA MET A 872 -29.16 -20.03 -6.45
C MET A 872 -28.37 -20.50 -7.66
N ASP A 873 -29.02 -21.21 -8.57
CA ASP A 873 -28.40 -21.60 -9.82
C ASP A 873 -28.32 -20.40 -10.79
N VAL A 874 -27.21 -20.29 -11.52
CA VAL A 874 -26.93 -19.16 -12.43
C VAL A 874 -27.38 -19.47 -13.87
N HIS A 875 -27.84 -20.69 -14.16
CA HIS A 875 -28.29 -21.09 -15.50
C HIS A 875 -29.41 -20.19 -16.06
N SER A 876 -30.30 -19.64 -15.23
CA SER A 876 -31.35 -18.71 -15.67
C SER A 876 -30.84 -17.33 -16.13
N TYR A 877 -29.54 -17.08 -15.98
CA TYR A 877 -28.86 -15.86 -16.43
C TYR A 877 -27.87 -16.14 -17.56
N HIS A 878 -27.94 -17.33 -18.18
CA HIS A 878 -27.01 -17.75 -19.21
C HIS A 878 -26.99 -16.80 -20.42
N GLU A 879 -28.15 -16.33 -20.87
CA GLU A 879 -28.29 -15.38 -21.98
C GLU A 879 -27.67 -14.02 -21.64
N LEU A 880 -27.87 -13.53 -20.40
CA LEU A 880 -27.24 -12.29 -19.91
C LEU A 880 -25.71 -12.43 -19.88
N LEU A 881 -25.18 -13.53 -19.35
CA LEU A 881 -23.75 -13.78 -19.31
C LEU A 881 -23.16 -13.95 -20.72
N SER A 882 -23.90 -14.56 -21.64
CA SER A 882 -23.51 -14.68 -23.05
C SER A 882 -23.43 -13.32 -23.73
N ALA A 883 -24.41 -12.44 -23.49
CA ALA A 883 -24.41 -11.06 -23.98
C ALA A 883 -23.20 -10.27 -23.45
N ILE A 884 -22.91 -10.37 -22.16
CA ILE A 884 -21.76 -9.72 -21.52
C ILE A 884 -20.45 -10.24 -22.11
N ARG A 885 -20.29 -11.56 -22.23
CA ARG A 885 -19.08 -12.20 -22.75
C ARG A 885 -18.80 -11.81 -24.20
N LEU A 886 -19.84 -11.84 -25.05
CA LEU A 886 -19.74 -11.41 -26.44
C LEU A 886 -19.30 -9.94 -26.54
N LEU A 887 -19.86 -9.07 -25.69
CA LEU A 887 -19.50 -7.65 -25.68
C LEU A 887 -18.04 -7.42 -25.27
N ILE A 888 -17.56 -8.08 -24.22
CA ILE A 888 -16.19 -7.89 -23.72
C ILE A 888 -15.12 -8.57 -24.60
N SER A 889 -15.46 -9.63 -25.34
CA SER A 889 -14.54 -10.30 -26.26
C SER A 889 -14.39 -9.55 -27.58
N GLU A 890 -15.48 -9.00 -28.11
CA GLU A 890 -15.51 -8.31 -29.42
C GLU A 890 -15.19 -6.81 -29.34
N ASP A 891 -14.90 -6.27 -28.15
CA ASP A 891 -14.51 -4.86 -27.98
C ASP A 891 -13.08 -4.60 -28.47
N GLN A 892 -12.98 -4.12 -29.71
CA GLN A 892 -11.73 -3.74 -30.36
C GLN A 892 -11.14 -2.41 -29.86
N CYS A 893 -11.72 -1.77 -28.84
CA CYS A 893 -11.24 -0.51 -28.24
C CYS A 893 -11.06 0.64 -29.25
N GLY A 894 -11.87 0.67 -30.32
CA GLY A 894 -11.71 1.59 -31.47
C GLY A 894 -11.91 3.09 -31.16
N GLY A 895 -12.31 3.41 -29.93
CA GLY A 895 -12.41 4.77 -29.43
C GLY A 895 -11.06 5.49 -29.22
N ARG A 896 -11.11 6.79 -28.89
CA ARG A 896 -9.92 7.60 -28.57
C ARG A 896 -10.14 8.48 -27.34
N PHE A 897 -9.04 8.90 -26.72
CA PHE A 897 -9.08 9.94 -25.70
C PHE A 897 -9.16 11.32 -26.36
N VAL A 898 -10.06 12.15 -25.86
CA VAL A 898 -10.33 13.53 -26.29
C VAL A 898 -10.14 14.47 -25.11
N PHE A 899 -9.74 15.71 -25.38
CA PHE A 899 -9.57 16.74 -24.35
C PHE A 899 -10.52 17.91 -24.63
N SER A 900 -11.15 18.44 -23.58
CA SER A 900 -11.94 19.68 -23.62
C SER A 900 -13.13 19.67 -24.58
N ARG A 901 -13.91 18.59 -24.62
CA ARG A 901 -15.17 18.55 -25.40
C ARG A 901 -16.16 19.56 -24.79
N GLN A 902 -16.51 20.61 -25.55
CA GLN A 902 -17.53 21.57 -25.13
C GLN A 902 -18.91 20.92 -25.28
N VAL A 903 -19.61 20.72 -24.15
CA VAL A 903 -21.02 20.33 -24.16
C VAL A 903 -21.84 21.56 -24.56
N LEU A 904 -22.11 21.71 -25.86
CA LEU A 904 -23.08 22.69 -26.34
C LEU A 904 -24.47 22.18 -25.96
N LEU A 905 -25.02 22.71 -24.87
CA LEU A 905 -26.43 22.55 -24.52
C LEU A 905 -27.27 22.98 -25.72
N THR A 906 -27.99 22.05 -26.34
CA THR A 906 -29.01 22.37 -27.34
C THR A 906 -30.10 23.16 -26.64
N SER A 907 -30.06 24.49 -26.78
CA SER A 907 -31.14 25.35 -26.33
C SER A 907 -32.41 24.99 -27.09
N LYS A 908 -33.49 24.68 -26.33
CA LYS A 908 -34.85 24.70 -26.87
C LYS A 908 -35.10 26.04 -27.59
N PRO A 909 -35.84 26.06 -28.71
CA PRO A 909 -36.10 27.31 -29.43
C PRO A 909 -37.01 28.20 -28.57
N CYS A 910 -36.40 29.17 -27.89
CA CYS A 910 -37.13 30.24 -27.22
C CYS A 910 -37.30 31.41 -28.21
N ALA A 911 -38.43 32.08 -28.08
CA ALA A 911 -39.01 33.01 -29.04
C ALA A 911 -38.05 34.08 -29.60
N ALA A 912 -38.36 34.48 -30.84
CA ALA A 912 -37.66 35.48 -31.64
C ALA A 912 -37.16 36.69 -30.84
N ALA A 913 -35.84 36.84 -30.78
CA ALA A 913 -35.19 38.10 -30.44
C ALA A 913 -34.61 38.73 -31.72
N ALA A 914 -34.87 40.02 -31.90
CA ALA A 914 -34.53 40.83 -33.07
C ALA A 914 -33.04 40.81 -33.44
N PRO A 915 -32.67 41.05 -34.72
CA PRO A 915 -31.28 41.03 -35.14
C PRO A 915 -30.49 42.19 -34.49
N PRO A 916 -29.22 41.98 -34.07
CA PRO A 916 -28.38 43.07 -33.63
C PRO A 916 -27.95 43.94 -34.82
N ALA A 917 -27.92 45.26 -34.61
CA ALA A 917 -27.45 46.24 -35.57
C ALA A 917 -25.95 46.03 -35.93
N PRO A 918 -25.51 46.43 -37.13
CA PRO A 918 -24.11 46.31 -37.53
C PRO A 918 -23.23 47.25 -36.69
N MET A 919 -22.25 46.67 -35.98
CA MET A 919 -21.29 47.45 -35.19
C MET A 919 -20.41 48.33 -36.11
N SER A 920 -20.33 49.60 -35.74
CA SER A 920 -19.53 50.64 -36.37
C SER A 920 -18.04 50.38 -36.20
N ARG A 921 -17.30 50.56 -37.30
CA ARG A 921 -15.83 50.58 -37.33
C ARG A 921 -15.33 51.94 -36.85
N THR A 922 -15.23 52.14 -35.53
CA THR A 922 -14.31 53.05 -34.83
C THR A 922 -14.88 53.34 -33.46
N GLU A 923 -14.42 52.61 -32.43
CA GLU A 923 -14.33 53.19 -31.09
C GLU A 923 -13.36 52.36 -30.25
N SER A 924 -12.36 53.06 -29.71
CA SER A 924 -11.27 52.50 -28.92
C SER A 924 -11.72 52.50 -27.46
N GLY A 925 -12.14 51.35 -26.95
CA GLY A 925 -12.39 51.15 -25.52
C GLY A 925 -11.08 51.11 -24.71
N PRO A 926 -11.08 51.51 -23.43
CA PRO A 926 -9.90 51.56 -22.58
C PRO A 926 -9.53 50.15 -22.13
N GLY A 927 -8.72 49.49 -22.96
CA GLY A 927 -8.26 48.10 -22.78
C GLY A 927 -7.67 47.63 -24.10
N GLY A 928 -6.54 48.25 -24.48
CA GLY A 928 -5.96 48.17 -25.81
C GLY A 928 -5.48 46.78 -26.21
N GLU A 929 -6.37 45.94 -26.73
CA GLU A 929 -5.97 44.78 -27.51
C GLU A 929 -5.70 45.21 -28.96
N ASN A 930 -4.42 45.30 -29.30
CA ASN A 930 -3.95 45.59 -30.65
C ASN A 930 -4.27 44.37 -31.55
N SER A 931 -4.92 44.56 -32.70
CA SER A 931 -5.26 43.45 -33.63
C SER A 931 -4.02 42.61 -34.02
N LYS A 932 -2.82 43.20 -34.01
CA LYS A 932 -1.55 42.46 -34.17
C LYS A 932 -1.27 41.50 -33.01
N SER A 933 -1.49 41.90 -31.76
CA SER A 933 -1.27 41.04 -30.59
C SER A 933 -2.33 39.95 -30.47
N GLN A 934 -3.58 40.24 -30.85
CA GLN A 934 -4.64 39.24 -30.93
C GLN A 934 -4.31 38.16 -31.97
N LEU A 935 -3.93 38.54 -33.20
CA LEU A 935 -3.54 37.59 -34.24
C LEU A 935 -2.31 36.76 -33.83
N GLN A 936 -1.29 37.39 -33.26
CA GLN A 936 -0.10 36.70 -32.77
C GLN A 936 -0.43 35.70 -31.65
N THR A 937 -1.29 36.08 -30.71
CA THR A 937 -1.72 35.20 -29.62
C THR A 937 -2.51 34.01 -30.16
N LEU A 938 -3.38 34.23 -31.13
CA LEU A 938 -4.19 33.19 -31.76
C LEU A 938 -3.31 32.19 -32.52
N LEU A 939 -2.34 32.67 -33.31
CA LEU A 939 -1.40 31.82 -34.05
C LEU A 939 -0.45 31.05 -33.12
N ASN A 940 0.06 31.67 -32.05
CA ASN A 940 0.88 30.99 -31.06
C ASN A 940 0.11 29.89 -30.32
N ARG A 941 -1.16 30.12 -29.97
CA ARG A 941 -2.03 29.10 -29.35
C ARG A 941 -2.30 27.92 -30.28
N ALA A 942 -2.35 28.18 -31.58
CA ALA A 942 -2.52 27.15 -32.60
C ALA A 942 -1.18 26.48 -33.01
N GLY A 943 -0.05 26.88 -32.42
CA GLY A 943 1.26 26.27 -32.65
C GLY A 943 2.00 26.73 -33.90
N TYR A 944 1.63 27.88 -34.49
CA TYR A 944 2.31 28.46 -35.67
C TYR A 944 3.33 29.54 -35.29
N ALA A 945 4.24 29.82 -36.22
CA ALA A 945 5.20 30.91 -36.10
C ALA A 945 4.51 32.29 -36.08
N THR A 946 5.15 33.27 -35.44
CA THR A 946 4.63 34.63 -35.30
C THR A 946 4.41 35.29 -36.68
N PRO A 947 3.30 36.02 -36.89
CA PRO A 947 2.98 36.62 -38.18
C PRO A 947 3.97 37.73 -38.55
N THR A 948 4.39 37.74 -39.82
CA THR A 948 5.31 38.75 -40.37
C THR A 948 4.55 39.77 -41.22
N TYR A 949 5.01 41.02 -41.27
CA TYR A 949 4.30 42.10 -41.98
C TYR A 949 5.23 42.75 -43.01
N LYS A 950 4.78 42.82 -44.27
CA LYS A 950 5.46 43.53 -45.36
C LYS A 950 4.62 44.75 -45.73
N THR A 951 5.17 45.94 -45.54
CA THR A 951 4.44 47.21 -45.78
C THR A 951 5.07 47.98 -46.93
N ARG A 952 4.27 48.32 -47.94
CA ARG A 952 4.67 49.12 -49.10
C ARG A 952 4.01 50.50 -49.06
N GLN A 953 4.74 51.53 -49.45
CA GLN A 953 4.20 52.87 -49.63
C GLN A 953 3.69 53.01 -51.06
N LEU A 954 2.46 53.49 -51.20
CA LEU A 954 1.77 53.71 -52.48
C LEU A 954 2.00 55.14 -52.97
N ASN A 955 1.79 55.36 -54.27
CA ASN A 955 2.07 56.63 -54.97
C ASN A 955 1.27 57.84 -54.41
N ASN A 956 0.25 57.60 -53.58
CA ASN A 956 -0.61 58.61 -52.95
C ASN A 956 -0.27 58.88 -51.46
N ASN A 957 0.97 58.60 -51.03
CA ASN A 957 1.43 58.74 -49.63
C ASN A 957 0.68 57.88 -48.59
N GLN A 958 -0.04 56.84 -49.03
CA GLN A 958 -0.63 55.84 -48.13
C GLN A 958 0.24 54.57 -48.06
N PHE A 959 0.13 53.85 -46.95
CA PHE A 959 0.84 52.60 -46.71
C PHE A 959 -0.13 51.44 -46.77
N GLN A 960 0.25 50.36 -47.44
CA GLN A 960 -0.51 49.12 -47.48
C GLN A 960 0.37 47.99 -46.96
N ALA A 961 -0.15 47.23 -46.00
CA ALA A 961 0.57 46.13 -45.39
C ALA A 961 -0.05 44.79 -45.75
N THR A 962 0.80 43.79 -45.92
CA THR A 962 0.41 42.39 -46.07
C THR A 962 0.95 41.62 -44.89
N VAL A 963 0.08 40.86 -44.21
CA VAL A 963 0.47 39.94 -43.13
C VAL A 963 0.67 38.54 -43.71
N GLU A 964 1.77 37.90 -43.32
CA GLU A 964 2.17 36.59 -43.79
C GLU A 964 2.36 35.62 -42.61
N PHE A 965 1.63 34.50 -42.64
CA PHE A 965 1.74 33.41 -41.66
C PHE A 965 1.32 32.08 -42.31
N ASN A 966 2.02 30.99 -41.97
CA ASN A 966 1.75 29.64 -42.49
C ASN A 966 1.55 29.54 -44.02
N GLY A 967 2.36 30.29 -44.80
CA GLY A 967 2.26 30.35 -46.27
C GLY A 967 1.09 31.16 -46.81
N MET A 968 0.24 31.72 -45.96
CA MET A 968 -0.85 32.63 -46.33
C MET A 968 -0.38 34.08 -46.30
N GLN A 969 -0.82 34.87 -47.27
CA GLN A 969 -0.59 36.31 -47.34
C GLN A 969 -1.93 37.04 -47.45
N ILE A 970 -2.27 37.84 -46.44
CA ILE A 970 -3.52 38.62 -46.39
C ILE A 970 -3.16 40.10 -46.39
N MET A 971 -3.72 40.83 -47.36
CA MET A 971 -3.42 42.24 -47.59
C MET A 971 -4.48 43.12 -46.95
N GLY A 972 -4.05 44.06 -46.09
CA GLY A 972 -4.91 45.08 -45.51
C GLY A 972 -5.18 46.24 -46.47
N ARG A 973 -6.03 47.17 -46.06
CA ARG A 973 -6.38 48.36 -46.86
C ARG A 973 -5.28 49.44 -46.76
N PRO A 974 -5.14 50.30 -47.77
CA PRO A 974 -4.27 51.47 -47.71
C PRO A 974 -4.64 52.39 -46.53
N CYS A 975 -3.67 52.70 -45.68
CA CYS A 975 -3.83 53.55 -44.51
C CYS A 975 -2.81 54.69 -44.50
N ASN A 976 -3.13 55.80 -43.82
CA ASN A 976 -2.30 57.00 -43.82
C ASN A 976 -0.95 56.84 -43.08
N ASN A 977 -0.75 55.77 -42.30
CA ASN A 977 0.54 55.47 -41.68
C ASN A 977 0.80 53.95 -41.64
N LYS A 978 2.09 53.59 -41.65
CA LYS A 978 2.57 52.20 -41.65
C LYS A 978 1.98 51.34 -40.53
N LYS A 979 1.87 51.89 -39.31
CA LYS A 979 1.42 51.14 -38.13
C LYS A 979 -0.07 50.79 -38.22
N GLN A 980 -0.88 51.68 -38.79
CA GLN A 980 -2.30 51.46 -38.99
C GLN A 980 -2.55 50.48 -40.14
N ALA A 981 -1.76 50.55 -41.21
CA ALA A 981 -1.82 49.58 -42.31
C ALA A 981 -1.57 48.15 -41.83
N GLU A 982 -0.59 47.96 -40.95
CA GLU A 982 -0.27 46.64 -40.36
C GLU A 982 -1.33 46.16 -39.37
N LYS A 983 -1.98 47.07 -38.64
CA LYS A 983 -3.12 46.71 -37.78
C LYS A 983 -4.34 46.30 -38.60
N ASP A 984 -4.60 47.00 -39.69
CA ASP A 984 -5.70 46.71 -40.59
C ASP A 984 -5.49 45.35 -41.28
N ALA A 985 -4.28 45.07 -41.77
CA ALA A 985 -3.92 43.74 -42.28
C ALA A 985 -4.09 42.62 -41.23
N ALA A 986 -3.77 42.90 -39.97
CA ALA A 986 -3.99 41.94 -38.88
C ALA A 986 -5.48 41.75 -38.56
N ALA A 987 -6.29 42.81 -38.67
CA ALA A 987 -7.72 42.76 -38.45
C ALA A 987 -8.44 42.00 -39.58
N GLU A 988 -8.07 42.22 -40.85
CA GLU A 988 -8.55 41.45 -42.00
C GLU A 988 -8.18 39.96 -41.85
N ALA A 989 -6.96 39.64 -41.41
CA ALA A 989 -6.56 38.26 -41.13
C ALA A 989 -7.35 37.63 -39.97
N LEU A 990 -7.62 38.37 -38.90
CA LEU A 990 -8.47 37.91 -37.80
C LEU A 990 -9.91 37.70 -38.26
N GLN A 991 -10.46 38.61 -39.04
CA GLN A 991 -11.81 38.51 -39.57
C GLN A 991 -11.93 37.30 -40.50
N TRP A 992 -10.95 37.08 -41.37
CA TRP A 992 -10.87 35.90 -42.24
C TRP A 992 -10.82 34.58 -41.43
N LEU A 993 -10.06 34.56 -40.33
CA LEU A 993 -9.97 33.39 -39.45
C LEU A 993 -11.24 33.16 -38.60
N LEU A 994 -11.96 34.23 -38.24
CA LEU A 994 -13.11 34.18 -37.33
C LEU A 994 -14.47 34.02 -38.05
N GLU A 995 -14.62 34.54 -39.28
CA GLU A 995 -15.86 34.44 -40.07
C GLU A 995 -16.12 33.03 -40.66
N GLY A 996 -15.28 32.04 -40.35
CA GLY A 996 -15.44 30.63 -40.74
C GLY A 996 -16.65 29.87 -40.17
N HIS A 997 -17.70 30.56 -39.69
CA HIS A 997 -18.91 29.96 -39.11
C HIS A 997 -20.13 29.93 -40.04
N ARG A 998 -20.01 30.29 -41.32
CA ARG A 998 -21.08 30.10 -42.31
C ARG A 998 -20.77 28.97 -43.28
N ALA A 999 -21.64 27.96 -43.28
CA ALA A 999 -21.52 26.69 -43.98
C ALA A 999 -21.48 26.87 -45.51
N GLY A 1000 -20.42 26.34 -46.15
CA GLY A 1000 -20.29 26.22 -47.60
C GLY A 1000 -19.22 25.17 -47.98
N PRO A 1001 -19.22 24.64 -49.22
CA PRO A 1001 -18.37 23.51 -49.64
C PRO A 1001 -16.86 23.80 -49.60
N ASP A 1002 -16.45 25.08 -49.67
CA ASP A 1002 -15.06 25.52 -49.59
C ASP A 1002 -14.41 25.37 -48.19
N TYR A 1003 -15.19 24.97 -47.18
CA TYR A 1003 -14.71 24.83 -45.80
C TYR A 1003 -13.67 23.71 -45.65
N ILE A 1004 -13.78 22.64 -46.43
CA ILE A 1004 -12.89 21.47 -46.35
C ILE A 1004 -11.51 21.79 -46.95
N GLU A 1005 -11.44 22.52 -48.06
CA GLU A 1005 -10.17 22.99 -48.62
C GLU A 1005 -9.47 24.00 -47.67
N ARG A 1006 -10.23 24.88 -47.02
CA ARG A 1006 -9.68 25.88 -46.08
C ARG A 1006 -9.17 25.27 -44.77
N MET A 1007 -9.83 24.27 -44.21
CA MET A 1007 -9.36 23.54 -43.02
C MET A 1007 -8.13 22.67 -43.34
N SER A 1008 -8.00 22.19 -44.57
CA SER A 1008 -6.82 21.43 -45.02
C SER A 1008 -5.53 22.27 -45.04
N LEU A 1009 -5.64 23.59 -45.26
CA LEU A 1009 -4.54 24.56 -45.22
C LEU A 1009 -4.07 24.87 -43.79
N ILE A 1010 -4.98 24.90 -42.81
CA ILE A 1010 -4.64 25.03 -41.40
C ILE A 1010 -3.96 23.74 -40.90
N LEU A 1011 -4.47 22.56 -41.28
CA LEU A 1011 -3.95 21.28 -40.77
C LEU A 1011 -2.62 20.80 -41.37
N LYS A 1012 -2.08 21.43 -42.42
CA LYS A 1012 -0.74 21.10 -42.94
C LYS A 1012 0.36 21.78 -42.09
N LYS A 1013 0.96 21.04 -41.16
CA LYS A 1013 2.30 21.37 -40.64
C LYS A 1013 3.30 21.31 -41.80
N SER A 1014 3.99 22.42 -42.13
CA SER A 1014 5.14 22.33 -43.02
C SER A 1014 6.26 21.55 -42.34
N LYS A 1015 6.56 20.35 -42.85
CA LYS A 1015 7.88 19.76 -42.70
C LYS A 1015 8.87 20.69 -43.41
N THR A 1016 9.80 21.29 -42.67
CA THR A 1016 11.23 21.46 -43.02
C THR A 1016 11.93 22.37 -41.99
N ALA A 1017 13.17 21.98 -41.65
CA ALA A 1017 14.17 22.57 -40.75
C ALA A 1017 14.06 22.13 -39.29
#